data_AF-A0A948WLK0-F1
#
_entry.id   AF-A0A948WLK0-F1
#
_cell.length_a   1.000
_cell.length_b   1.000
_cell.length_c   1.000
_cell.angle_alpha   90.00
_cell.angle_beta   90.00
_cell.angle_gamma   90.00
#
_symmetry.space_group_name_H-M   'P 1'
#
loop_
_entity.id
_entity.type
_entity.pdbx_description
1 polymer ?
#
loop_
_entity_poly.entity_id
_entity_poly.type
_entity_poly.pdbx_seq_one_letter_code
_entity_poly.pdbx_strand_id
1 'polypeptide(L)'
;MRTAFMAALASLSTPPGAAGGAASLALPASSAAAARTASMDNGRGRCVCMGVGPLRQGPSAGRIGDKVRHVYPANRPAVTMDNEYLQVSTISLPCRHGASAAAADLQPRPLDQDDGPRALRAARGDAGDRAMLGPGDRAGARPPGRRALSAPAGPAQDRRGARRRRTAGPHAPGARVRPGCRRLPAVVQPVRPRRHRQGDQPLDADDGRHRRTDLAQVRGRGPTLLRARPRERRRQGGARMAHRRGVRAPACEASLDQALPRCASHPPRRRPLHDRLLHAPRGPVARGRRLAEGPHRNPMIATRTIALALAAFALLSAAGAAIAQSPPGDAPLPRRAGPLGVALEQAPDGRPRIARVMPGSLAERAGIKPGSTIDAINGAPIRSREQLSAAMQRVKAGETVTISLTSGDGPATTVDVKTEAASERLPGSTVSYGSVRVPAGYRLRTIVTEPTDSPLAKDGRLPAFLYVSGIVCDSVDRPQQPDAPDTRIVHAMADAGFVTMRVDKPGLGDSEGPPCSEIDLQTELAGYVAALRQLSQMPGVDPSRIYVFGHSMGGVLAPYLAKEVPVRGTIVYGTLVRTWFEYQLENVRRQAAMQPGVTEADVTDAVLAEAKSSSMVLVEKKTLGDVWARWPELKQPTQGLMLDENHMSTRSMPFFHQLQDLNLARAWAEASGAVLAVYGEFDWVTSEADHRKIADIVNARTKGAGTVLIRPGADHAFTLHPNIQSSRAIMGGGEFDRGLSAEILKWIASVEGRDFAPPPQALKDRAPDELLAWKALPTEPYPGKQDDIFFANERVGWYGNGAGKVFRTTDGGDSWTKVWEKPGTFVRCLAFVDEKVGVLGNVGPGYFPGVTDPVPVYRTEDGGATWTPVTAIEGAPVVGLCAFDVVQVPFVNAGNLDRRPRIVGVGRVGGPAAYIWSDDLGKTWKQGKLPDVGAMAFDVRFLDEKRGFIASATSADVAQSNALILMTEDGGDTWEEVYRSSRPWELTWKLSFPDADTGYCTIQSYDPDPGSSKRFVAKTIDGGRSWYEVPLVDDHAVREFGIAFIDASTGFVGAMPHGFVTADGGISWQDVSFGNAVNKIRLLESESGITGFAIGTGVHRLRMPKPRS
;
A
#
# COMPACT_ATOMS: atom_id res chain seq x y z
N MET A 1 -5.06 20.27 -32.34
CA MET A 1 -6.28 20.66 -31.56
C MET A 1 -7.09 19.49 -31.01
N ARG A 2 -8.04 18.84 -31.72
CA ARG A 2 -8.99 17.83 -31.15
C ARG A 2 -8.38 16.79 -30.19
N THR A 3 -7.16 16.34 -30.45
CA THR A 3 -6.47 15.30 -29.66
C THR A 3 -5.73 15.81 -28.43
N ALA A 4 -5.10 16.98 -28.52
CA ALA A 4 -4.37 17.59 -27.40
C ALA A 4 -5.31 18.05 -26.28
N PHE A 5 -6.56 18.36 -26.61
CA PHE A 5 -7.55 18.78 -25.63
C PHE A 5 -8.09 17.65 -24.74
N MET A 6 -8.11 16.41 -25.25
CA MET A 6 -8.55 15.25 -24.47
C MET A 6 -7.65 14.95 -23.26
N ALA A 7 -6.39 15.40 -23.27
CA ALA A 7 -5.44 15.16 -22.17
C ALA A 7 -5.86 15.79 -20.84
N ALA A 8 -6.69 16.85 -20.86
CA ALA A 8 -7.18 17.49 -19.65
C ALA A 8 -8.49 16.86 -19.13
N LEU A 9 -9.29 16.22 -19.98
CA LEU A 9 -10.64 15.73 -19.67
C LEU A 9 -10.68 14.44 -18.83
N ALA A 10 -9.62 13.62 -18.85
CA ALA A 10 -9.62 12.33 -18.18
C ALA A 10 -9.53 12.39 -16.63
N SER A 11 -9.26 13.57 -16.07
CA SER A 11 -9.12 13.77 -14.61
C SER A 11 -10.43 13.77 -13.81
N LEU A 12 -11.60 13.71 -14.48
CA LEU A 12 -12.92 13.75 -13.87
C LEU A 12 -13.74 12.49 -14.20
N SER A 13 -13.62 11.47 -13.36
CA SER A 13 -14.33 10.20 -13.52
C SER A 13 -15.79 10.27 -13.03
N THR A 14 -16.74 10.11 -13.95
CA THR A 14 -18.09 9.59 -13.66
C THR A 14 -18.36 8.34 -14.51
N PRO A 15 -19.07 7.32 -13.97
CA PRO A 15 -19.25 6.05 -14.67
C PRO A 15 -20.29 6.18 -15.82
N PRO A 16 -20.15 5.39 -16.90
CA PRO A 16 -21.02 5.48 -18.06
C PRO A 16 -22.43 4.92 -17.78
N GLY A 17 -23.39 5.81 -17.56
CA GLY A 17 -24.82 5.49 -17.60
C GLY A 17 -25.31 5.27 -19.04
N ALA A 18 -26.23 4.31 -19.23
CA ALA A 18 -26.67 3.90 -20.56
C ALA A 18 -27.58 4.94 -21.24
N ALA A 19 -27.31 5.24 -22.51
CA ALA A 19 -28.19 6.02 -23.38
C ALA A 19 -29.08 5.09 -24.22
N GLY A 20 -30.38 5.00 -23.88
CA GLY A 20 -31.40 4.26 -24.62
C GLY A 20 -32.64 5.11 -24.84
N GLY A 21 -33.19 5.11 -26.07
CA GLY A 21 -34.24 6.04 -26.50
C GLY A 21 -34.17 6.28 -28.02
N ALA A 22 -34.42 5.29 -28.86
CA ALA A 22 -35.75 4.80 -29.24
C ALA A 22 -36.53 5.79 -30.13
N ALA A 23 -36.43 5.58 -31.45
CA ALA A 23 -37.38 6.08 -32.43
C ALA A 23 -37.99 4.86 -33.15
N SER A 24 -39.30 4.69 -33.05
CA SER A 24 -40.01 3.49 -33.55
C SER A 24 -40.90 3.83 -34.74
N LEU A 25 -40.66 3.16 -35.87
CA LEU A 25 -41.60 3.01 -36.98
C LEU A 25 -41.44 1.59 -37.54
N ALA A 26 -42.55 0.92 -37.81
CA ALA A 26 -42.57 -0.53 -38.05
C ALA A 26 -42.74 -0.91 -39.52
N LEU A 27 -42.05 -1.99 -39.93
CA LEU A 27 -42.45 -3.09 -40.82
C LEU A 27 -43.16 -2.76 -42.17
N PRO A 28 -42.76 -3.41 -43.29
CA PRO A 28 -43.07 -4.85 -43.41
C PRO A 28 -42.14 -5.77 -44.24
N ALA A 29 -42.30 -7.07 -43.98
CA ALA A 29 -42.33 -8.23 -44.90
C ALA A 29 -41.14 -8.63 -45.82
N SER A 30 -40.66 -9.87 -45.57
CA SER A 30 -40.41 -10.97 -46.54
C SER A 30 -39.39 -10.83 -47.71
N SER A 31 -38.22 -11.44 -47.49
CA SER A 31 -37.59 -12.50 -48.33
C SER A 31 -37.45 -12.40 -49.87
N ALA A 32 -36.18 -12.46 -50.33
CA ALA A 32 -35.66 -13.18 -51.52
C ALA A 32 -36.10 -12.71 -52.94
N ALA A 33 -35.37 -12.93 -54.05
CA ALA A 33 -34.12 -13.66 -54.26
C ALA A 33 -33.26 -13.15 -55.45
N ALA A 34 -31.95 -13.45 -55.40
CA ALA A 34 -30.97 -13.74 -56.47
C ALA A 34 -31.15 -13.29 -57.95
N ALA A 35 -30.10 -12.61 -58.44
CA ALA A 35 -29.56 -12.72 -59.82
C ALA A 35 -28.00 -12.78 -59.72
N ARG A 36 -27.28 -13.81 -60.21
CA ARG A 36 -26.92 -14.17 -61.60
C ARG A 36 -25.88 -13.17 -62.22
N THR A 37 -24.77 -13.58 -62.86
CA THR A 37 -24.30 -14.93 -63.28
C THR A 37 -22.79 -14.96 -63.62
N ALA A 38 -22.15 -16.14 -63.44
CA ALA A 38 -21.20 -16.86 -64.33
C ALA A 38 -20.04 -16.12 -65.08
N SER A 39 -18.85 -16.70 -65.35
CA SER A 39 -18.19 -18.00 -65.06
C SER A 39 -16.66 -17.86 -65.39
N MET A 40 -15.77 -18.83 -65.73
CA MET A 40 -15.81 -20.28 -66.05
C MET A 40 -14.41 -20.93 -65.97
N ASP A 41 -14.36 -22.27 -66.13
CA ASP A 41 -13.19 -23.15 -66.37
C ASP A 41 -12.08 -23.29 -65.28
N ASN A 42 -11.40 -24.44 -65.13
CA ASN A 42 -11.41 -25.67 -65.94
C ASN A 42 -11.40 -26.97 -65.09
N GLY A 43 -11.64 -28.15 -65.70
CA GLY A 43 -11.61 -29.48 -65.04
C GLY A 43 -10.26 -30.23 -65.22
N ARG A 44 -10.14 -31.57 -65.17
CA ARG A 44 -10.91 -32.71 -64.59
C ARG A 44 -10.07 -34.00 -64.83
N GLY A 45 -10.04 -35.00 -63.94
CA GLY A 45 -9.34 -36.26 -64.26
C GLY A 45 -9.45 -37.46 -63.30
N ARG A 46 -10.29 -38.46 -63.67
CA ARG A 46 -10.09 -39.95 -63.74
C ARG A 46 -9.49 -40.73 -62.51
N CYS A 47 -9.87 -41.99 -62.20
CA CYS A 47 -10.72 -42.98 -62.89
C CYS A 47 -11.21 -44.17 -61.97
N VAL A 48 -12.38 -44.77 -62.31
CA VAL A 48 -12.71 -46.25 -62.46
C VAL A 48 -12.23 -47.30 -61.42
N CYS A 49 -12.99 -48.34 -60.98
CA CYS A 49 -14.45 -48.66 -60.88
C CYS A 49 -14.68 -50.10 -60.28
N MET A 50 -15.95 -50.55 -60.18
CA MET A 50 -16.45 -51.96 -60.01
C MET A 50 -16.56 -52.63 -58.61
N GLY A 51 -17.47 -53.61 -58.51
CA GLY A 51 -17.72 -54.52 -57.37
C GLY A 51 -18.84 -55.56 -57.66
N VAL A 52 -19.02 -56.60 -56.83
CA VAL A 52 -20.12 -57.62 -56.86
C VAL A 52 -20.35 -58.18 -55.42
N GLY A 53 -21.56 -58.68 -55.10
CA GLY A 53 -21.87 -59.43 -53.85
C GLY A 53 -21.66 -60.96 -53.97
N PRO A 54 -22.41 -61.86 -53.26
CA PRO A 54 -23.53 -61.60 -52.32
C PRO A 54 -23.66 -62.56 -51.07
N LEU A 55 -24.64 -62.25 -50.19
CA LEU A 55 -25.56 -63.17 -49.45
C LEU A 55 -25.07 -64.47 -48.71
N ARG A 56 -25.25 -64.57 -47.37
CA ARG A 56 -26.38 -65.27 -46.67
C ARG A 56 -26.24 -65.45 -45.12
N GLN A 57 -27.40 -65.41 -44.44
CA GLN A 57 -27.80 -66.08 -43.17
C GLN A 57 -27.11 -65.77 -41.81
N GLY A 58 -27.89 -65.94 -40.72
CA GLY A 58 -27.45 -66.05 -39.30
C GLY A 58 -27.30 -67.53 -38.87
N PRO A 59 -27.39 -67.91 -37.56
CA PRO A 59 -28.46 -67.49 -36.63
C PRO A 59 -27.97 -67.28 -35.16
N SER A 60 -28.61 -67.90 -34.15
CA SER A 60 -28.58 -67.55 -32.72
C SER A 60 -28.41 -68.76 -31.75
N ALA A 61 -28.25 -68.45 -30.45
CA ALA A 61 -28.47 -69.30 -29.25
C ALA A 61 -27.39 -70.33 -28.78
N GLY A 62 -27.47 -70.73 -27.49
CA GLY A 62 -26.56 -71.65 -26.76
C GLY A 62 -25.38 -70.94 -26.08
N ARG A 63 -25.19 -70.78 -24.75
CA ARG A 63 -25.61 -71.43 -23.47
C ARG A 63 -24.88 -72.71 -23.06
N ILE A 64 -24.71 -72.85 -21.72
CA ILE A 64 -24.05 -73.88 -20.90
C ILE A 64 -22.55 -73.58 -20.59
N GLY A 65 -22.13 -73.43 -19.32
CA GLY A 65 -22.96 -73.42 -18.11
C GLY A 65 -22.27 -73.14 -16.76
N ASP A 66 -23.13 -72.98 -15.76
CA ASP A 66 -22.99 -73.26 -14.32
C ASP A 66 -21.95 -72.60 -13.38
N LYS A 67 -22.53 -71.87 -12.40
CA LYS A 67 -22.19 -71.78 -10.95
C LYS A 67 -20.95 -70.92 -10.56
N VAL A 68 -20.98 -70.12 -9.46
CA VAL A 68 -21.99 -69.94 -8.38
C VAL A 68 -22.04 -68.48 -7.83
N ARG A 69 -23.01 -68.20 -6.94
CA ARG A 69 -23.33 -66.90 -6.26
C ARG A 69 -22.22 -66.45 -5.27
N HIS A 70 -22.16 -65.24 -4.68
CA HIS A 70 -23.15 -64.23 -4.22
C HIS A 70 -22.64 -62.79 -4.52
N VAL A 71 -23.42 -61.75 -4.86
CA VAL A 71 -24.72 -61.17 -4.41
C VAL A 71 -24.58 -60.08 -3.32
N TYR A 72 -24.83 -58.82 -3.73
CA TYR A 72 -25.24 -57.65 -2.94
C TYR A 72 -26.18 -56.78 -3.80
N PRO A 73 -27.37 -56.36 -3.31
CA PRO A 73 -28.13 -55.20 -3.82
C PRO A 73 -27.79 -53.95 -2.98
N ALA A 74 -27.65 -52.70 -3.45
CA ALA A 74 -28.17 -51.94 -4.60
C ALA A 74 -29.46 -51.13 -4.33
N ASN A 75 -29.40 -49.79 -4.48
CA ASN A 75 -30.27 -49.04 -5.41
C ASN A 75 -29.87 -47.56 -5.62
N ARG A 76 -30.33 -47.02 -6.75
CA ARG A 76 -30.38 -45.60 -7.24
C ARG A 76 -31.90 -45.22 -7.37
N PRO A 77 -32.41 -44.13 -8.02
CA PRO A 77 -31.80 -43.10 -8.89
C PRO A 77 -32.35 -41.64 -8.71
N ALA A 78 -32.27 -40.84 -9.79
CA ALA A 78 -32.58 -39.40 -9.95
C ALA A 78 -34.10 -39.04 -9.94
N VAL A 79 -34.57 -37.80 -9.65
CA VAL A 79 -34.65 -36.55 -10.50
C VAL A 79 -35.27 -36.85 -11.89
N THR A 80 -36.40 -36.25 -12.35
CA THR A 80 -36.68 -34.80 -12.64
C THR A 80 -38.17 -34.37 -12.71
N MET A 81 -38.43 -33.06 -12.53
CA MET A 81 -39.43 -32.17 -13.20
C MET A 81 -40.93 -32.03 -12.77
N ASP A 82 -41.24 -30.78 -12.36
CA ASP A 82 -42.25 -29.80 -12.89
C ASP A 82 -43.77 -29.77 -12.53
N ASN A 83 -44.26 -28.51 -12.45
CA ASN A 83 -45.65 -27.96 -12.43
C ASN A 83 -46.57 -28.28 -11.21
N GLU A 84 -47.55 -27.44 -10.80
CA GLU A 84 -48.07 -26.14 -11.32
C GLU A 84 -48.71 -25.25 -10.22
N TYR A 85 -49.12 -24.01 -10.56
CA TYR A 85 -49.88 -23.06 -9.69
C TYR A 85 -51.41 -23.23 -9.84
N LEU A 86 -52.22 -23.02 -8.77
CA LEU A 86 -53.48 -22.22 -8.81
C LEU A 86 -54.21 -22.00 -7.45
N GLN A 87 -55.25 -21.14 -7.50
CA GLN A 87 -55.87 -20.30 -6.45
C GLN A 87 -56.90 -20.92 -5.46
N VAL A 88 -57.01 -20.30 -4.26
CA VAL A 88 -58.21 -19.73 -3.56
C VAL A 88 -59.55 -20.51 -3.68
N SER A 89 -60.28 -20.88 -2.60
CA SER A 89 -61.21 -19.95 -1.88
C SER A 89 -61.88 -20.50 -0.57
N THR A 90 -62.01 -19.61 0.43
CA THR A 90 -63.18 -19.35 1.34
C THR A 90 -63.79 -20.35 2.38
N ILE A 91 -63.95 -19.81 3.61
CA ILE A 91 -65.14 -19.81 4.51
C ILE A 91 -65.48 -21.05 5.41
N SER A 92 -65.29 -20.90 6.74
CA SER A 92 -66.38 -20.86 7.75
C SER A 92 -65.90 -20.52 9.18
N LEU A 93 -66.78 -19.88 9.96
CA LEU A 93 -66.68 -19.51 11.41
C LEU A 93 -67.59 -20.48 12.24
N PRO A 94 -67.64 -20.51 13.61
CA PRO A 94 -67.74 -19.33 14.50
C PRO A 94 -67.22 -19.41 15.98
N CYS A 95 -67.25 -18.24 16.66
CA CYS A 95 -67.69 -17.94 18.07
C CYS A 95 -67.43 -18.93 19.25
N ARG A 96 -67.16 -18.54 20.53
CA ARG A 96 -67.40 -17.32 21.36
C ARG A 96 -66.73 -17.55 22.76
N HIS A 97 -66.60 -16.67 23.79
CA HIS A 97 -66.73 -15.21 24.05
C HIS A 97 -66.11 -14.86 25.45
N GLY A 98 -65.76 -13.60 25.73
CA GLY A 98 -65.66 -13.02 27.10
C GLY A 98 -64.30 -13.12 27.84
N ALA A 99 -63.97 -12.25 28.80
CA ALA A 99 -64.60 -10.97 29.24
C ALA A 99 -63.58 -10.06 29.97
N SER A 100 -63.90 -8.78 30.23
CA SER A 100 -62.94 -7.76 30.70
C SER A 100 -62.92 -7.46 32.21
N ALA A 101 -61.78 -6.96 32.68
CA ALA A 101 -61.59 -6.07 33.84
C ALA A 101 -60.11 -5.59 33.88
N ALA A 102 -59.69 -4.59 34.67
CA ALA A 102 -60.21 -3.26 35.02
C ALA A 102 -59.13 -2.55 35.90
N ALA A 103 -59.10 -1.21 35.91
CA ALA A 103 -58.02 -0.39 36.49
C ALA A 103 -57.83 -0.45 38.03
N ALA A 104 -56.64 -0.07 38.51
CA ALA A 104 -56.41 0.59 39.80
C ALA A 104 -55.06 1.36 39.83
N ASP A 105 -55.03 2.50 40.52
CA ASP A 105 -53.82 3.32 40.80
C ASP A 105 -53.01 2.79 42.00
N LEU A 106 -51.74 3.24 42.13
CA LEU A 106 -51.29 4.01 43.31
C LEU A 106 -49.85 4.54 43.21
N GLN A 107 -49.68 5.80 43.62
CA GLN A 107 -48.44 6.52 43.99
C GLN A 107 -48.62 7.03 45.45
N PRO A 108 -47.66 7.73 46.10
CA PRO A 108 -46.21 7.50 46.25
C PRO A 108 -45.71 7.69 47.73
N ARG A 109 -44.38 7.80 47.97
CA ARG A 109 -43.70 8.41 49.16
C ARG A 109 -43.69 7.59 50.50
N PRO A 110 -42.96 8.01 51.58
CA PRO A 110 -41.52 8.36 51.64
C PRO A 110 -40.76 7.99 52.98
N LEU A 111 -39.43 8.26 53.00
CA LEU A 111 -38.58 8.75 54.13
C LEU A 111 -38.23 7.88 55.38
N ASP A 112 -36.99 8.11 55.86
CA ASP A 112 -36.48 8.14 57.27
C ASP A 112 -36.53 6.86 58.15
N GLN A 113 -35.67 6.64 59.17
CA GLN A 113 -34.32 7.16 59.53
C GLN A 113 -33.62 6.14 60.48
N ASP A 114 -32.37 6.43 60.88
CA ASP A 114 -31.59 5.96 62.05
C ASP A 114 -32.06 4.73 62.88
N ASP A 115 -31.15 3.79 63.21
CA ASP A 115 -30.40 3.86 64.48
C ASP A 115 -29.26 2.82 64.60
N GLY A 116 -28.36 3.03 65.57
CA GLY A 116 -27.48 1.99 66.16
C GLY A 116 -27.87 1.73 67.63
N PRO A 117 -26.94 1.47 68.56
CA PRO A 117 -25.56 1.00 68.43
C PRO A 117 -25.20 -0.12 69.46
N ARG A 118 -23.90 -0.42 69.63
CA ARG A 118 -23.24 -1.12 70.79
C ARG A 118 -23.44 -2.66 70.94
N ALA A 119 -22.59 -3.40 71.67
CA ALA A 119 -21.15 -3.30 71.99
C ALA A 119 -20.67 -4.55 72.78
N LEU A 120 -19.35 -4.85 72.75
CA LEU A 120 -18.44 -5.40 73.81
C LEU A 120 -17.19 -6.01 73.12
N ARG A 121 -15.96 -5.47 73.33
CA ARG A 121 -14.91 -5.82 74.33
C ARG A 121 -14.39 -7.28 74.22
N ALA A 122 -13.09 -7.58 74.28
CA ALA A 122 -11.87 -6.81 74.67
C ALA A 122 -10.65 -7.19 73.76
N ALA A 123 -9.63 -6.34 73.52
CA ALA A 123 -8.37 -6.12 74.28
C ALA A 123 -7.47 -7.38 74.47
N ARG A 124 -6.12 -7.36 74.45
CA ARG A 124 -5.06 -6.33 74.18
C ARG A 124 -3.68 -7.05 74.08
N GLY A 125 -2.63 -6.39 73.55
CA GLY A 125 -1.22 -6.84 73.58
C GLY A 125 -0.73 -7.42 72.24
N ASP A 126 0.31 -6.96 71.52
CA ASP A 126 1.41 -5.98 71.68
C ASP A 126 2.82 -6.55 72.03
N ALA A 127 3.84 -6.04 71.31
CA ALA A 127 5.31 -6.26 71.39
C ALA A 127 5.91 -7.68 71.28
N GLY A 128 7.12 -7.79 70.69
CA GLY A 128 7.97 -9.00 70.73
C GLY A 128 9.04 -9.10 69.63
N ASP A 129 10.31 -8.83 69.97
CA ASP A 129 11.43 -8.70 69.02
C ASP A 129 12.18 -10.03 68.72
N ARG A 130 13.15 -9.94 67.78
CA ARG A 130 14.14 -10.95 67.34
C ARG A 130 14.81 -11.77 68.46
N ALA A 131 15.23 -13.02 68.15
CA ALA A 131 16.65 -13.42 68.16
C ALA A 131 16.95 -14.89 67.72
N MET A 132 18.22 -15.10 67.35
CA MET A 132 18.92 -16.36 67.03
C MET A 132 18.86 -17.45 68.12
N LEU A 133 19.02 -18.73 67.72
CA LEU A 133 20.11 -19.63 68.17
C LEU A 133 20.07 -21.02 67.47
N GLY A 134 21.21 -21.70 67.42
CA GLY A 134 21.39 -23.13 67.13
C GLY A 134 22.50 -23.69 68.04
N PRO A 135 23.25 -24.78 67.73
CA PRO A 135 23.09 -25.80 66.69
C PRO A 135 23.04 -27.24 67.30
N GLY A 136 23.18 -28.31 66.49
CA GLY A 136 23.32 -29.69 66.99
C GLY A 136 23.85 -30.67 65.93
N ASP A 137 24.76 -31.57 66.31
CA ASP A 137 25.66 -32.31 65.39
C ASP A 137 25.88 -33.78 65.83
N ARG A 138 26.46 -34.62 64.96
CA ARG A 138 27.00 -36.01 65.17
C ARG A 138 26.02 -37.22 65.20
N ALA A 139 26.46 -38.49 64.98
CA ALA A 139 27.53 -39.09 64.14
C ALA A 139 27.52 -40.65 64.21
N GLY A 140 28.10 -41.34 63.21
CA GLY A 140 28.52 -42.77 63.26
C GLY A 140 27.48 -43.79 62.73
N ALA A 141 27.69 -44.73 61.78
CA ALA A 141 28.83 -45.33 61.05
C ALA A 141 29.39 -46.68 61.55
N ARG A 142 29.25 -47.76 60.75
CA ARG A 142 30.16 -48.94 60.66
C ARG A 142 29.84 -49.89 59.46
N PRO A 143 30.85 -50.38 58.69
CA PRO A 143 30.74 -51.46 57.67
C PRO A 143 31.33 -52.81 58.18
N PRO A 144 31.34 -53.94 57.41
CA PRO A 144 32.54 -54.28 56.58
C PRO A 144 32.43 -55.30 55.39
N GLY A 145 33.34 -55.22 54.41
CA GLY A 145 33.86 -56.36 53.59
C GLY A 145 33.07 -56.78 52.33
N ARG A 146 33.65 -57.40 51.27
CA ARG A 146 35.04 -57.84 50.94
C ARG A 146 35.33 -57.67 49.42
N ARG A 147 36.59 -57.85 48.97
CA ARG A 147 37.07 -57.78 47.56
C ARG A 147 37.28 -59.16 46.90
N ALA A 148 36.97 -59.29 45.60
CA ALA A 148 37.60 -60.12 44.54
C ALA A 148 36.77 -59.91 43.23
N LEU A 149 37.26 -60.03 41.98
CA LEU A 149 38.59 -60.17 41.38
C LEU A 149 38.58 -59.49 39.97
N SER A 150 39.62 -59.64 39.14
CA SER A 150 39.90 -58.75 37.99
C SER A 150 40.08 -59.42 36.61
N ALA A 151 39.87 -58.63 35.53
CA ALA A 151 40.31 -58.88 34.14
C ALA A 151 39.50 -60.00 33.38
N PRO A 152 39.62 -60.19 32.04
CA PRO A 152 40.73 -59.88 31.13
C PRO A 152 40.40 -58.96 29.92
N ALA A 153 41.42 -58.74 29.06
CA ALA A 153 41.31 -58.14 27.73
C ALA A 153 42.23 -58.89 26.74
N GLY A 154 41.97 -58.78 25.43
CA GLY A 154 42.64 -59.58 24.37
C GLY A 154 41.93 -60.90 24.07
N PRO A 155 42.27 -61.61 22.97
CA PRO A 155 43.57 -61.62 22.29
C PRO A 155 43.60 -60.97 20.90
N ALA A 156 44.75 -61.08 20.22
CA ALA A 156 44.97 -60.73 18.82
C ALA A 156 45.86 -61.78 18.12
N GLN A 157 45.89 -61.75 16.78
CA GLN A 157 46.80 -62.47 15.85
C GLN A 157 46.68 -64.01 15.75
N ASP A 158 46.31 -64.51 14.56
CA ASP A 158 47.24 -65.19 13.64
C ASP A 158 46.64 -65.18 12.21
N ARG A 159 47.32 -64.70 11.16
CA ARG A 159 48.38 -65.31 10.30
C ARG A 159 47.91 -66.41 9.32
N ARG A 160 48.11 -66.10 8.01
CA ARG A 160 48.19 -67.02 6.85
C ARG A 160 46.85 -67.71 6.45
N GLY A 161 46.60 -68.06 5.19
CA GLY A 161 47.32 -67.69 3.97
C GLY A 161 46.97 -68.53 2.72
N ALA A 162 46.56 -67.85 1.64
CA ALA A 162 46.59 -68.27 0.22
C ALA A 162 45.86 -69.55 -0.26
N ARG A 163 44.82 -69.37 -1.10
CA ARG A 163 44.41 -70.15 -2.30
C ARG A 163 43.12 -69.51 -2.88
N ARG A 164 42.88 -69.33 -4.19
CA ARG A 164 43.65 -69.56 -5.44
C ARG A 164 43.66 -68.28 -6.33
N ARG A 165 44.23 -68.34 -7.53
CA ARG A 165 44.39 -67.23 -8.51
C ARG A 165 44.21 -67.76 -9.95
N ARG A 166 43.86 -66.89 -10.92
CA ARG A 166 43.79 -67.15 -12.41
C ARG A 166 42.63 -68.07 -12.86
N THR A 167 42.09 -68.06 -14.08
CA THR A 167 42.22 -67.30 -15.38
C THR A 167 40.89 -67.54 -16.16
N ALA A 168 40.26 -66.66 -16.95
CA ALA A 168 40.66 -65.96 -18.19
C ALA A 168 40.83 -66.86 -19.45
N GLY A 169 40.15 -66.52 -20.56
CA GLY A 169 40.21 -67.18 -21.89
C GLY A 169 38.99 -68.07 -22.23
N PRO A 170 38.71 -68.42 -23.52
CA PRO A 170 39.55 -68.25 -24.73
C PRO A 170 38.98 -67.31 -25.82
N HIS A 171 39.53 -67.36 -27.05
CA HIS A 171 39.35 -66.40 -28.17
C HIS A 171 38.45 -66.88 -29.34
N ALA A 172 38.11 -65.94 -30.24
CA ALA A 172 37.45 -66.14 -31.55
C ALA A 172 38.39 -66.72 -32.65
N PRO A 173 37.89 -67.04 -33.87
CA PRO A 173 38.25 -66.18 -35.02
C PRO A 173 37.29 -66.12 -36.26
N GLY A 174 37.27 -64.96 -36.96
CA GLY A 174 37.05 -64.88 -38.43
C GLY A 174 35.60 -64.74 -38.99
N ALA A 175 35.37 -64.30 -40.25
CA ALA A 175 36.29 -63.73 -41.26
C ALA A 175 35.59 -63.05 -42.49
N ARG A 176 36.16 -61.94 -43.03
CA ARG A 176 36.02 -61.36 -44.41
C ARG A 176 34.60 -60.81 -44.80
N VAL A 177 34.34 -59.96 -45.82
CA VAL A 177 35.02 -59.44 -47.06
C VAL A 177 34.70 -57.91 -47.29
N ARG A 178 35.51 -57.17 -48.08
CA ARG A 178 35.24 -55.84 -48.73
C ARG A 178 35.19 -56.05 -50.27
N PRO A 179 34.49 -55.25 -51.14
CA PRO A 179 34.39 -53.76 -51.15
C PRO A 179 32.98 -53.21 -51.57
N GLY A 180 32.70 -51.92 -51.81
CA GLY A 180 33.43 -50.65 -51.59
C GLY A 180 32.89 -49.43 -52.40
N CYS A 181 33.48 -48.25 -52.18
CA CYS A 181 33.45 -47.01 -53.00
C CYS A 181 32.15 -46.14 -53.18
N ARG A 182 32.24 -44.91 -52.62
CA ARG A 182 31.83 -43.59 -53.19
C ARG A 182 30.37 -43.35 -53.66
N ARG A 183 29.73 -42.31 -53.09
CA ARG A 183 29.48 -41.02 -53.82
C ARG A 183 28.96 -39.87 -52.93
N LEU A 184 29.15 -38.64 -53.43
CA LEU A 184 28.38 -37.42 -53.09
C LEU A 184 27.07 -37.39 -53.92
N PRO A 185 26.04 -36.63 -53.51
CA PRO A 185 25.95 -35.21 -53.88
C PRO A 185 26.00 -34.28 -52.66
N ALA A 186 26.44 -33.02 -52.70
CA ALA A 186 26.79 -32.08 -53.77
C ALA A 186 25.63 -31.48 -54.60
N VAL A 187 25.16 -30.31 -54.16
CA VAL A 187 24.81 -29.10 -54.94
C VAL A 187 23.94 -29.25 -56.19
N VAL A 188 22.75 -28.63 -56.16
CA VAL A 188 22.20 -27.88 -57.31
C VAL A 188 21.64 -26.53 -56.82
N GLN A 189 22.27 -25.42 -57.22
CA GLN A 189 21.54 -24.18 -57.47
C GLN A 189 21.09 -24.17 -58.93
N PRO A 190 19.83 -23.80 -59.22
CA PRO A 190 19.48 -23.15 -60.47
C PRO A 190 19.79 -21.65 -60.39
N VAL A 191 20.94 -21.27 -60.93
CA VAL A 191 21.10 -20.20 -61.93
C VAL A 191 20.19 -18.96 -61.81
N ARG A 192 20.80 -17.79 -61.57
CA ARG A 192 20.24 -16.48 -61.97
C ARG A 192 20.21 -16.34 -63.50
N PRO A 193 19.09 -15.88 -64.08
CA PRO A 193 19.08 -14.79 -65.07
C PRO A 193 18.79 -13.47 -64.32
N ARG A 194 19.68 -12.47 -64.29
CA ARG A 194 20.13 -11.55 -65.36
C ARG A 194 19.16 -10.39 -65.62
N ARG A 195 19.61 -9.19 -65.19
CA ARG A 195 19.23 -7.84 -65.68
C ARG A 195 17.80 -7.39 -65.26
N HIS A 196 17.50 -6.09 -65.14
CA HIS A 196 18.20 -4.89 -65.63
C HIS A 196 18.36 -3.78 -64.58
N ARG A 197 19.49 -3.03 -64.70
CA ARG A 197 19.71 -1.55 -64.54
C ARG A 197 19.21 -0.83 -63.27
N GLN A 198 19.78 0.31 -62.85
CA GLN A 198 20.99 1.09 -63.26
C GLN A 198 21.66 1.57 -61.94
N GLY A 199 22.95 1.86 -61.84
CA GLY A 199 23.67 2.96 -62.53
C GLY A 199 23.67 4.19 -61.61
N ASP A 200 24.79 4.80 -61.18
CA ASP A 200 26.19 4.59 -61.59
C ASP A 200 27.21 4.78 -60.43
N GLN A 201 28.49 4.87 -60.78
CA GLN A 201 29.74 4.71 -60.00
C GLN A 201 30.52 6.07 -59.95
N PRO A 202 31.79 6.19 -59.46
CA PRO A 202 32.54 5.48 -58.39
C PRO A 202 33.54 6.37 -57.55
N LEU A 203 34.43 5.72 -56.77
CA LEU A 203 35.78 6.15 -56.29
C LEU A 203 35.84 7.28 -55.21
N ASP A 204 36.86 7.37 -54.34
CA ASP A 204 38.13 6.59 -54.23
C ASP A 204 38.63 6.34 -52.77
N ALA A 205 39.82 5.73 -52.65
CA ALA A 205 40.60 5.22 -51.50
C ALA A 205 40.97 6.24 -50.35
N ASP A 206 41.72 5.93 -49.27
CA ASP A 206 42.68 4.84 -49.04
C ASP A 206 42.92 4.40 -47.57
N ASP A 207 43.57 3.24 -47.48
CA ASP A 207 44.02 2.29 -46.43
C ASP A 207 44.79 2.80 -45.18
N GLY A 208 45.03 1.92 -44.18
CA GLY A 208 45.66 2.28 -42.89
C GLY A 208 45.86 1.17 -41.82
N ARG A 209 46.33 -0.02 -42.24
CA ARG A 209 46.68 -1.25 -41.44
C ARG A 209 47.47 -0.97 -40.13
N HIS A 210 47.41 -1.82 -39.07
CA HIS A 210 48.06 -3.15 -39.01
C HIS A 210 47.54 -4.12 -37.90
N ARG A 211 48.19 -5.30 -37.74
CA ARG A 211 47.70 -6.51 -37.04
C ARG A 211 48.81 -7.28 -36.27
N ARG A 212 48.43 -7.93 -35.14
CA ARG A 212 48.92 -9.25 -34.61
C ARG A 212 50.39 -9.32 -34.07
N THR A 213 50.85 -10.29 -33.26
CA THR A 213 50.25 -11.52 -32.64
C THR A 213 50.93 -11.97 -31.33
N ASP A 214 50.17 -12.71 -30.52
CA ASP A 214 50.41 -13.62 -29.36
C ASP A 214 51.77 -14.36 -29.17
N LEU A 215 52.11 -14.73 -27.90
CA LEU A 215 52.20 -16.15 -27.44
C LEU A 215 52.61 -16.42 -25.95
N ALA A 216 51.74 -17.18 -25.23
CA ALA A 216 51.94 -18.33 -24.31
C ALA A 216 53.01 -18.44 -23.15
N GLN A 217 52.48 -18.67 -21.93
CA GLN A 217 52.76 -19.74 -20.92
C GLN A 217 53.91 -19.75 -19.85
N VAL A 218 53.51 -19.53 -18.59
CA VAL A 218 53.70 -20.28 -17.30
C VAL A 218 55.07 -20.92 -16.87
N ARG A 219 55.65 -20.46 -15.72
CA ARG A 219 55.87 -21.25 -14.45
C ARG A 219 56.87 -20.64 -13.41
N GLY A 220 56.37 -20.32 -12.20
CA GLY A 220 56.96 -20.85 -10.93
C GLY A 220 57.93 -20.03 -10.03
N ARG A 221 57.57 -19.95 -8.73
CA ARG A 221 58.40 -19.70 -7.49
C ARG A 221 58.87 -18.26 -7.16
N GLY A 222 58.76 -17.90 -5.88
CA GLY A 222 59.45 -16.77 -5.19
C GLY A 222 60.43 -17.32 -4.12
N PRO A 223 60.69 -16.67 -2.95
CA PRO A 223 60.18 -15.40 -2.38
C PRO A 223 61.31 -14.45 -1.88
N THR A 224 61.00 -13.41 -1.06
CA THR A 224 61.76 -12.99 0.16
C THR A 224 61.05 -11.79 0.88
N LEU A 225 61.24 -11.65 2.20
CA LEU A 225 60.68 -10.61 3.10
C LEU A 225 61.74 -9.61 3.56
N LEU A 226 61.35 -8.37 3.93
CA LEU A 226 61.96 -7.59 5.03
C LEU A 226 61.03 -6.45 5.54
N ARG A 227 61.44 -5.72 6.59
CA ARG A 227 60.54 -5.09 7.60
C ARG A 227 60.58 -3.55 7.72
N ALA A 228 59.43 -3.00 8.14
CA ALA A 228 59.20 -1.88 9.10
C ALA A 228 59.57 -0.39 8.78
N ARG A 229 58.52 0.47 8.77
CA ARG A 229 58.14 1.50 9.80
C ARG A 229 59.24 2.16 10.69
N PRO A 230 59.03 3.39 11.28
CA PRO A 230 57.91 4.37 11.17
C PRO A 230 58.29 5.90 11.25
N ARG A 231 57.28 6.78 11.47
CA ARG A 231 57.25 8.11 12.16
C ARG A 231 57.44 9.45 11.38
N GLU A 232 56.30 10.09 11.09
CA GLU A 232 55.77 11.28 11.83
C GLU A 232 56.76 12.41 12.26
N ARG A 233 56.63 13.64 11.70
CA ARG A 233 56.13 14.85 12.42
C ARG A 233 56.00 16.16 11.61
N ARG A 234 55.14 17.04 12.16
CA ARG A 234 54.73 18.40 11.72
C ARG A 234 55.88 19.42 11.68
N ARG A 235 55.79 20.45 10.80
CA ARG A 235 55.37 21.82 11.21
C ARG A 235 55.18 22.84 10.06
N GLN A 236 54.52 23.93 10.45
CA GLN A 236 54.35 25.26 9.84
C GLN A 236 55.64 25.84 9.19
N GLY A 237 55.62 26.79 8.23
CA GLY A 237 54.53 27.55 7.58
C GLY A 237 54.86 29.05 7.46
N GLY A 238 54.32 29.80 6.47
CA GLY A 238 54.34 31.28 6.50
C GLY A 238 54.53 32.07 5.17
N ALA A 239 53.53 32.91 4.87
CA ALA A 239 53.62 34.31 4.40
C ALA A 239 54.32 34.78 3.07
N ARG A 240 53.46 35.32 2.18
CA ARG A 240 53.49 36.69 1.55
C ARG A 240 54.52 37.10 0.46
N MET A 241 53.95 37.42 -0.71
CA MET A 241 54.12 38.65 -1.55
C MET A 241 55.53 39.12 -2.00
N ALA A 242 55.81 39.17 -3.32
CA ALA A 242 55.56 40.35 -4.18
C ALA A 242 56.41 40.43 -5.51
N HIS A 243 55.80 41.07 -6.53
CA HIS A 243 56.39 41.94 -7.57
C HIS A 243 57.27 41.45 -8.77
N ARG A 244 56.64 41.56 -9.95
CA ARG A 244 57.00 42.39 -11.14
C ARG A 244 57.99 41.88 -12.23
N ARG A 245 57.46 42.00 -13.48
CA ARG A 245 58.12 42.14 -14.82
C ARG A 245 58.87 40.90 -15.35
N GLY A 246 58.81 40.57 -16.66
CA GLY A 246 57.92 41.06 -17.72
C GLY A 246 58.41 40.81 -19.16
N VAL A 247 57.48 40.93 -20.14
CA VAL A 247 57.69 41.18 -21.60
C VAL A 247 58.38 40.10 -22.45
N ARG A 248 57.64 39.56 -23.45
CA ARG A 248 58.01 39.53 -24.89
C ARG A 248 56.82 39.13 -25.79
N ALA A 249 56.84 39.58 -27.04
CA ALA A 249 55.91 39.26 -28.14
C ALA A 249 56.69 39.31 -29.49
N PRO A 250 56.19 38.65 -30.55
CA PRO A 250 55.62 39.32 -31.74
C PRO A 250 54.16 38.82 -32.04
N ALA A 251 53.21 39.50 -32.70
CA ALA A 251 53.18 40.35 -33.92
C ALA A 251 53.28 39.52 -35.23
N CYS A 252 52.43 39.65 -36.28
CA CYS A 252 51.23 40.47 -36.63
C CYS A 252 50.26 39.57 -37.49
N GLU A 253 49.30 39.93 -38.37
CA GLU A 253 48.60 41.11 -38.99
C GLU A 253 47.31 40.54 -39.70
N ALA A 254 46.32 41.18 -40.37
CA ALA A 254 45.79 42.54 -40.66
C ALA A 254 44.27 42.33 -41.05
N SER A 255 43.23 43.16 -40.80
CA SER A 255 42.85 44.56 -41.10
C SER A 255 41.88 44.76 -42.31
N LEU A 256 40.65 45.25 -42.06
CA LEU A 256 39.66 46.01 -42.89
C LEU A 256 38.31 45.99 -42.10
N ASP A 257 37.62 47.05 -41.64
CA ASP A 257 37.33 48.44 -42.10
C ASP A 257 36.20 48.47 -43.17
N GLN A 258 35.09 49.23 -43.10
CA GLN A 258 34.62 50.38 -42.25
C GLN A 258 33.21 50.07 -41.62
N ALA A 259 32.27 50.95 -41.19
CA ALA A 259 32.04 52.42 -41.25
C ALA A 259 31.04 52.91 -40.15
N LEU A 260 30.75 54.23 -40.07
CA LEU A 260 29.73 54.89 -39.22
C LEU A 260 29.19 56.19 -39.87
N PRO A 261 28.02 56.71 -39.45
CA PRO A 261 28.00 57.98 -38.69
C PRO A 261 27.03 57.95 -37.48
N ARG A 262 27.45 58.27 -36.24
CA ARG A 262 27.77 59.61 -35.66
C ARG A 262 26.57 60.54 -35.41
N CYS A 263 26.30 60.79 -34.13
CA CYS A 263 26.05 62.14 -33.60
C CYS A 263 26.53 62.22 -32.11
N ALA A 264 26.78 63.41 -31.57
CA ALA A 264 27.49 63.63 -30.29
C ALA A 264 26.56 64.18 -29.16
N SER A 265 26.89 64.10 -27.86
CA SER A 265 27.89 64.97 -27.20
C SER A 265 28.08 64.67 -25.69
N HIS A 266 29.07 65.31 -25.05
CA HIS A 266 29.52 65.10 -23.64
C HIS A 266 30.47 66.22 -23.18
N PRO A 267 30.85 66.37 -21.87
CA PRO A 267 30.19 65.99 -20.61
C PRO A 267 29.62 67.22 -19.83
N PRO A 268 30.26 67.98 -18.87
CA PRO A 268 31.47 67.82 -18.04
C PRO A 268 31.34 68.11 -16.49
N ARG A 269 31.70 67.10 -15.66
CA ARG A 269 32.48 67.20 -14.38
C ARG A 269 31.93 67.90 -13.09
N ARG A 270 32.29 67.24 -11.96
CA ARG A 270 32.68 67.71 -10.58
C ARG A 270 31.64 67.81 -9.43
N ARG A 271 32.15 67.51 -8.22
CA ARG A 271 31.58 67.77 -6.88
C ARG A 271 31.78 69.24 -6.47
N PRO A 272 31.09 69.71 -5.41
CA PRO A 272 31.83 70.10 -4.20
C PRO A 272 31.24 69.51 -2.89
N LEU A 273 31.53 70.15 -1.75
CA LEU A 273 31.39 69.66 -0.36
C LEU A 273 31.16 70.87 0.58
N HIS A 274 30.77 70.63 1.84
CA HIS A 274 30.72 71.61 2.96
C HIS A 274 29.61 72.69 2.87
N ASP A 275 29.17 73.39 3.94
CA ASP A 275 29.68 73.58 5.34
C ASP A 275 28.53 74.14 6.26
N ARG A 276 28.57 74.45 7.59
CA ARG A 276 29.53 74.40 8.74
C ARG A 276 28.74 74.66 10.08
N LEU A 277 29.40 74.52 11.25
CA LEU A 277 29.09 75.11 12.60
C LEU A 277 27.93 74.45 13.41
N LEU A 278 27.93 74.29 14.74
CA LEU A 278 28.89 74.45 15.88
C LEU A 278 28.44 73.45 17.00
N HIS A 279 28.97 73.31 18.24
CA HIS A 279 29.90 74.08 19.09
C HIS A 279 30.81 73.12 19.94
N ALA A 280 31.33 73.56 21.11
CA ALA A 280 32.18 72.82 22.07
C ALA A 280 32.13 73.54 23.46
N PRO A 281 32.97 73.31 24.51
CA PRO A 281 34.08 72.34 24.71
C PRO A 281 34.26 71.72 26.14
N ARG A 282 35.15 70.71 26.30
CA ARG A 282 36.30 70.61 27.28
C ARG A 282 36.86 69.16 27.42
N GLY A 283 38.09 69.03 27.94
CA GLY A 283 38.86 67.80 28.24
C GLY A 283 40.06 68.18 29.16
N PRO A 284 41.27 67.55 29.12
CA PRO A 284 41.72 66.21 28.65
C PRO A 284 42.70 65.51 29.67
N VAL A 285 43.49 64.48 29.28
CA VAL A 285 44.98 64.32 29.53
C VAL A 285 45.58 62.88 29.33
N ALA A 286 46.70 62.83 28.58
CA ALA A 286 47.89 61.91 28.51
C ALA A 286 47.91 60.35 28.69
N ARG A 287 48.32 59.68 27.59
CA ARG A 287 49.42 58.68 27.38
C ARG A 287 49.97 57.75 28.50
N GLY A 288 50.13 56.45 28.18
CA GLY A 288 51.06 55.49 28.84
C GLY A 288 51.29 54.17 28.06
N ARG A 289 52.41 53.44 28.30
CA ARG A 289 52.79 52.13 27.66
C ARG A 289 53.56 51.24 28.66
N ARG A 290 53.35 49.90 28.61
CA ARG A 290 54.26 48.72 28.85
C ARG A 290 53.41 47.54 29.43
N LEU A 291 53.40 46.33 28.84
CA LEU A 291 54.36 45.18 28.79
C LEU A 291 54.23 44.20 29.99
N ALA A 292 54.60 42.92 29.74
CA ALA A 292 54.36 41.66 30.50
C ALA A 292 53.06 40.93 30.06
N GLU A 293 53.06 39.73 29.44
CA GLU A 293 53.64 38.40 29.74
C GLU A 293 52.66 37.45 30.47
N GLY A 294 52.72 36.15 30.17
CA GLY A 294 52.00 35.06 30.87
C GLY A 294 52.99 34.16 31.64
N PRO A 295 52.75 32.83 31.81
CA PRO A 295 51.60 32.03 31.38
C PRO A 295 51.13 30.91 32.37
N HIS A 296 50.08 30.16 31.98
CA HIS A 296 49.88 28.70 32.20
C HIS A 296 49.75 28.02 33.60
N ARG A 297 48.72 27.13 33.67
CA ARG A 297 48.60 25.81 34.37
C ARG A 297 48.11 25.73 35.85
N ASN A 298 46.89 25.18 36.01
CA ASN A 298 46.53 23.83 36.52
C ASN A 298 47.18 23.23 37.81
N PRO A 299 46.54 22.24 38.51
CA PRO A 299 45.16 21.70 38.40
C PRO A 299 44.47 21.28 39.75
N MET A 300 43.29 20.60 39.66
CA MET A 300 42.67 19.69 40.66
C MET A 300 42.09 20.32 41.95
N ILE A 301 41.10 19.71 42.66
CA ILE A 301 40.24 18.55 42.38
C ILE A 301 38.78 18.82 42.85
N ALA A 302 37.82 17.97 42.48
CA ALA A 302 36.39 18.22 42.68
C ALA A 302 35.85 17.94 44.10
N THR A 303 34.85 18.73 44.50
CA THR A 303 33.62 18.19 45.13
C THR A 303 32.45 19.12 44.79
N ARG A 304 31.39 18.59 44.15
CA ARG A 304 30.19 19.36 43.79
C ARG A 304 28.99 18.43 43.65
N THR A 305 28.17 18.33 44.70
CA THR A 305 26.86 17.65 44.70
C THR A 305 26.03 18.24 45.85
N ILE A 306 24.71 18.00 45.88
CA ILE A 306 23.78 18.57 46.88
C ILE A 306 23.68 20.11 46.81
N ALA A 307 23.29 20.62 45.63
CA ALA A 307 22.83 22.01 45.45
C ALA A 307 21.88 22.18 44.25
N LEU A 308 21.96 21.31 43.23
CA LEU A 308 21.19 21.43 41.99
C LEU A 308 19.81 20.72 42.01
N ALA A 309 19.48 19.96 43.06
CA ALA A 309 18.30 19.09 43.06
C ALA A 309 16.96 19.83 43.25
N LEU A 310 16.96 20.99 43.92
CA LEU A 310 15.73 21.73 44.26
C LEU A 310 15.33 22.82 43.24
N ALA A 311 16.22 23.17 42.31
CA ALA A 311 15.90 24.11 41.22
C ALA A 311 15.24 23.42 40.00
N ALA A 312 15.42 22.10 39.86
CA ALA A 312 14.90 21.35 38.70
C ALA A 312 13.38 21.13 38.75
N PHE A 313 12.79 21.03 39.95
CA PHE A 313 11.38 20.66 40.12
C PHE A 313 10.37 21.80 39.83
N ALA A 314 10.83 23.05 39.76
CA ALA A 314 10.01 24.23 39.44
C ALA A 314 10.03 24.60 37.94
N LEU A 315 10.82 23.89 37.12
CA LEU A 315 10.98 24.14 35.68
C LEU A 315 10.43 23.01 34.79
N LEU A 316 10.01 21.88 35.37
CA LEU A 316 9.43 20.74 34.61
C LEU A 316 7.90 20.77 34.50
N SER A 317 7.20 21.69 35.17
CA SER A 317 5.74 21.84 35.15
C SER A 317 5.21 22.83 34.11
N ALA A 318 6.06 23.28 33.17
CA ALA A 318 5.72 24.24 32.11
C ALA A 318 6.08 23.74 30.69
N ALA A 319 6.36 22.44 30.53
CA ALA A 319 6.74 21.82 29.26
C ALA A 319 5.59 21.09 28.54
N GLY A 320 4.32 21.40 28.88
CA GLY A 320 3.14 20.86 28.21
C GLY A 320 2.69 21.71 27.02
N ALA A 321 2.57 21.09 25.85
CA ALA A 321 1.86 21.61 24.67
C ALA A 321 2.25 23.03 24.19
N ALA A 322 3.55 23.29 24.02
CA ALA A 322 4.03 24.44 23.25
C ALA A 322 3.88 24.19 21.72
N ILE A 323 2.63 24.22 21.22
CA ILE A 323 2.36 24.34 19.78
C ILE A 323 3.07 25.59 19.26
N ALA A 324 3.73 25.50 18.11
CA ALA A 324 4.42 26.63 17.50
C ALA A 324 3.42 27.72 17.08
N GLN A 325 3.20 28.70 17.97
CA GLN A 325 2.31 29.81 17.69
C GLN A 325 2.90 30.71 16.60
N SER A 326 2.11 30.93 15.54
CA SER A 326 2.41 31.88 14.47
C SER A 326 2.75 33.27 15.03
N PRO A 327 3.60 34.06 14.34
CA PRO A 327 3.90 35.43 14.77
C PRO A 327 2.60 36.25 14.92
N PRO A 328 2.51 37.13 15.95
CA PRO A 328 1.26 37.79 16.30
C PRO A 328 0.81 38.76 15.20
N GLY A 329 -0.26 38.39 14.49
CA GLY A 329 -0.87 39.19 13.42
C GLY A 329 -1.77 38.38 12.49
N ASP A 330 -1.48 37.09 12.27
CA ASP A 330 -2.23 36.23 11.36
C ASP A 330 -3.11 35.21 12.09
N ALA A 331 -4.43 35.45 12.11
CA ALA A 331 -5.40 34.41 12.45
C ALA A 331 -5.35 33.29 11.38
N PRO A 332 -5.45 32.00 11.76
CA PRO A 332 -5.42 30.89 10.80
C PRO A 332 -6.47 31.05 9.69
N LEU A 333 -6.12 30.62 8.47
CA LEU A 333 -7.09 30.55 7.37
C LEU A 333 -8.30 29.68 7.79
N PRO A 334 -9.55 30.12 7.61
CA PRO A 334 -10.73 29.31 7.91
C PRO A 334 -10.71 27.97 7.15
N ARG A 335 -10.96 26.86 7.83
CA ARG A 335 -11.13 25.55 7.17
C ARG A 335 -12.47 25.50 6.44
N ARG A 336 -12.50 24.97 5.22
CA ARG A 336 -13.73 24.52 4.55
C ARG A 336 -14.46 23.44 5.36
N ALA A 337 -15.78 23.38 5.20
CA ALA A 337 -16.60 22.33 5.79
C ALA A 337 -16.24 20.95 5.22
N GLY A 338 -16.40 19.91 6.04
CA GLY A 338 -16.35 18.53 5.61
C GLY A 338 -17.60 18.09 4.83
N PRO A 339 -17.56 16.92 4.18
CA PRO A 339 -18.71 16.36 3.49
C PRO A 339 -19.82 16.06 4.49
N LEU A 340 -21.08 16.19 4.05
CA LEU A 340 -22.25 15.86 4.87
C LEU A 340 -22.28 14.39 5.33
N GLY A 341 -21.53 13.49 4.68
CA GLY A 341 -21.49 12.06 4.99
C GLY A 341 -22.72 11.31 4.48
N VAL A 342 -23.19 11.66 3.28
CA VAL A 342 -24.25 10.96 2.56
C VAL A 342 -23.70 10.28 1.31
N ALA A 343 -24.14 9.07 1.01
CA ALA A 343 -24.02 8.47 -0.30
C ALA A 343 -25.26 8.84 -1.11
N LEU A 344 -25.04 9.25 -2.36
CA LEU A 344 -26.09 9.76 -3.24
C LEU A 344 -26.39 8.76 -4.35
N GLU A 345 -27.67 8.55 -4.61
CA GLU A 345 -28.21 8.08 -5.88
C GLU A 345 -28.75 9.29 -6.68
N GLN A 346 -29.17 9.06 -7.93
CA GLN A 346 -29.80 10.10 -8.75
C GLN A 346 -31.29 9.80 -8.86
N ALA A 347 -32.14 10.75 -8.50
CA ALA A 347 -33.58 10.60 -8.65
C ALA A 347 -33.99 10.66 -10.14
N PRO A 348 -35.16 10.10 -10.54
CA PRO A 348 -35.65 10.17 -11.92
C PRO A 348 -35.86 11.59 -12.47
N ASP A 349 -35.93 12.60 -11.60
CA ASP A 349 -36.02 14.03 -11.95
C ASP A 349 -34.65 14.75 -12.00
N GLY A 350 -33.55 14.01 -11.82
CA GLY A 350 -32.18 14.50 -11.81
C GLY A 350 -31.65 14.94 -10.44
N ARG A 351 -32.51 15.20 -9.44
CA ARG A 351 -32.07 15.69 -8.12
C ARG A 351 -31.20 14.67 -7.37
N PRO A 352 -30.27 15.09 -6.49
CA PRO A 352 -29.55 14.18 -5.61
C PRO A 352 -30.49 13.57 -4.58
N ARG A 353 -30.59 12.23 -4.55
CA ARG A 353 -31.35 11.49 -3.53
C ARG A 353 -30.38 10.72 -2.64
N ILE A 354 -30.68 10.68 -1.35
CA ILE A 354 -29.80 10.13 -0.31
C ILE A 354 -30.03 8.62 -0.24
N ALA A 355 -29.11 7.84 -0.81
CA ALA A 355 -29.18 6.39 -0.80
C ALA A 355 -28.80 5.81 0.57
N ARG A 356 -27.80 6.41 1.23
CA ARG A 356 -27.33 6.01 2.57
C ARG A 356 -26.78 7.23 3.32
N VAL A 357 -26.96 7.26 4.63
CA VAL A 357 -26.29 8.20 5.54
C VAL A 357 -25.20 7.41 6.27
N MET A 358 -24.00 7.98 6.45
CA MET A 358 -22.91 7.28 7.14
C MET A 358 -23.04 7.45 8.67
N PRO A 359 -22.75 6.41 9.48
CA PRO A 359 -22.66 6.54 10.92
C PRO A 359 -21.69 7.64 11.38
N GLY A 360 -22.05 8.33 12.46
CA GLY A 360 -21.30 9.45 13.04
C GLY A 360 -21.27 10.74 12.21
N SER A 361 -21.87 10.76 11.02
CA SER A 361 -21.74 11.87 10.06
C SER A 361 -22.51 13.14 10.45
N LEU A 362 -22.11 14.26 9.84
CA LEU A 362 -22.85 15.53 9.89
C LEU A 362 -24.35 15.37 9.56
N ALA A 363 -24.69 14.57 8.54
CA ALA A 363 -26.06 14.29 8.15
C ALA A 363 -26.82 13.42 9.16
N GLU A 364 -26.18 12.39 9.72
CA GLU A 364 -26.81 11.55 10.77
C GLU A 364 -27.09 12.36 12.03
N ARG A 365 -26.11 13.15 12.49
CA ARG A 365 -26.22 14.00 13.68
C ARG A 365 -27.25 15.12 13.51
N ALA A 366 -27.60 15.47 12.28
CA ALA A 366 -28.69 16.39 11.94
C ALA A 366 -30.04 15.69 11.66
N GLY A 367 -30.13 14.36 11.79
CA GLY A 367 -31.37 13.60 11.61
C GLY A 367 -31.81 13.40 10.16
N ILE A 368 -30.93 13.63 9.19
CA ILE A 368 -31.18 13.39 7.77
C ILE A 368 -31.36 11.88 7.52
N LYS A 369 -32.30 11.50 6.67
CA LYS A 369 -32.68 10.09 6.45
C LYS A 369 -32.43 9.62 5.01
N PRO A 370 -32.06 8.33 4.82
CA PRO A 370 -32.11 7.68 3.51
C PRO A 370 -33.48 7.81 2.84
N GLY A 371 -33.49 7.80 1.50
CA GLY A 371 -34.67 7.97 0.66
C GLY A 371 -35.01 9.44 0.33
N SER A 372 -34.55 10.41 1.13
CA SER A 372 -34.85 11.84 0.93
C SER A 372 -34.09 12.46 -0.25
N THR A 373 -34.73 13.38 -0.95
CA THR A 373 -34.16 14.15 -2.06
C THR A 373 -33.72 15.54 -1.57
N ILE A 374 -32.55 16.00 -1.99
CA ILE A 374 -32.01 17.33 -1.64
C ILE A 374 -32.52 18.37 -2.63
N ASP A 375 -33.27 19.35 -2.12
CA ASP A 375 -33.97 20.36 -2.92
C ASP A 375 -33.23 21.70 -2.97
N ALA A 376 -32.60 22.07 -1.86
CA ALA A 376 -31.86 23.32 -1.71
C ALA A 376 -30.79 23.24 -0.61
N ILE A 377 -29.76 24.07 -0.74
CA ILE A 377 -28.70 24.32 0.26
C ILE A 377 -28.64 25.81 0.51
N ASN A 378 -28.83 26.26 1.75
CA ASN A 378 -28.94 27.67 2.15
C ASN A 378 -29.93 28.46 1.27
N GLY A 379 -31.05 27.82 0.90
CA GLY A 379 -32.08 28.37 0.00
C GLY A 379 -31.74 28.35 -1.50
N ALA A 380 -30.49 28.05 -1.89
CA ALA A 380 -30.11 27.90 -3.30
C ALA A 380 -30.57 26.52 -3.84
N PRO A 381 -31.39 26.45 -4.91
CA PRO A 381 -31.90 25.18 -5.42
C PRO A 381 -30.80 24.23 -5.92
N ILE A 382 -30.93 22.95 -5.59
CA ILE A 382 -30.03 21.88 -6.02
C ILE A 382 -30.78 20.95 -6.97
N ARG A 383 -30.25 20.81 -8.20
CA ARG A 383 -30.82 19.97 -9.28
C ARG A 383 -29.84 18.92 -9.81
N SER A 384 -28.60 18.88 -9.30
CA SER A 384 -27.60 17.86 -9.64
C SER A 384 -26.56 17.70 -8.53
N ARG A 385 -25.71 16.66 -8.61
CA ARG A 385 -24.65 16.41 -7.61
C ARG A 385 -23.55 17.47 -7.66
N GLU A 386 -23.30 17.99 -8.85
CA GLU A 386 -22.27 19.00 -9.14
C GLU A 386 -22.65 20.33 -8.49
N GLN A 387 -23.95 20.69 -8.54
CA GLN A 387 -24.48 21.85 -7.82
C GLN A 387 -24.38 21.68 -6.29
N LEU A 388 -24.67 20.48 -5.76
CA LEU A 388 -24.50 20.19 -4.33
C LEU A 388 -23.03 20.28 -3.89
N SER A 389 -22.11 19.75 -4.69
CA SER A 389 -20.67 19.86 -4.47
C SER A 389 -20.20 21.32 -4.47
N ALA A 390 -20.57 22.09 -5.50
CA ALA A 390 -20.21 23.50 -5.63
C ALA A 390 -20.82 24.40 -4.55
N ALA A 391 -22.00 24.04 -4.00
CA ALA A 391 -22.59 24.70 -2.85
C ALA A 391 -21.78 24.41 -1.57
N MET A 392 -21.50 23.13 -1.28
CA MET A 392 -20.76 22.72 -0.08
C MET A 392 -19.30 23.19 -0.07
N GLN A 393 -18.64 23.28 -1.24
CA GLN A 393 -17.27 23.79 -1.37
C GLN A 393 -17.05 25.20 -0.79
N ARG A 394 -18.11 26.03 -0.73
CA ARG A 394 -18.04 27.42 -0.25
C ARG A 394 -18.21 27.55 1.27
N VAL A 395 -18.80 26.54 1.91
CA VAL A 395 -19.11 26.54 3.34
C VAL A 395 -17.82 26.41 4.16
N LYS A 396 -17.70 27.17 5.24
CA LYS A 396 -16.59 27.07 6.21
C LYS A 396 -17.01 26.34 7.48
N ALA A 397 -16.04 25.62 8.06
CA ALA A 397 -16.24 24.80 9.25
C ALA A 397 -16.74 25.64 10.43
N GLY A 398 -17.77 25.16 11.11
CA GLY A 398 -18.47 25.87 12.19
C GLY A 398 -19.71 26.63 11.72
N GLU A 399 -19.86 26.87 10.42
CA GLU A 399 -21.11 27.41 9.84
C GLU A 399 -22.22 26.36 9.88
N THR A 400 -23.46 26.82 10.04
CA THR A 400 -24.67 25.99 9.88
C THR A 400 -25.12 26.04 8.42
N VAL A 401 -25.37 24.87 7.83
CA VAL A 401 -25.94 24.72 6.48
C VAL A 401 -27.39 24.28 6.60
N THR A 402 -28.30 25.09 6.06
CA THR A 402 -29.74 24.83 6.04
C THR A 402 -30.08 24.03 4.78
N ILE A 403 -30.47 22.76 4.94
CA ILE A 403 -30.76 21.83 3.84
C ILE A 403 -32.26 21.63 3.71
N SER A 404 -32.83 21.87 2.53
CA SER A 404 -34.22 21.51 2.23
C SER A 404 -34.30 20.09 1.65
N LEU A 405 -35.21 19.28 2.21
CA LEU A 405 -35.32 17.84 1.95
C LEU A 405 -36.78 17.42 1.73
N THR A 406 -37.07 16.77 0.61
CA THR A 406 -38.35 16.12 0.32
C THR A 406 -38.24 14.60 0.49
N SER A 407 -39.19 13.95 1.17
CA SER A 407 -39.19 12.51 1.40
C SER A 407 -40.47 11.86 0.86
N GLY A 408 -40.36 11.14 -0.27
CA GLY A 408 -41.53 10.66 -1.01
C GLY A 408 -42.40 11.82 -1.51
N ASP A 409 -43.72 11.64 -1.50
CA ASP A 409 -44.70 12.69 -1.83
C ASP A 409 -45.01 13.65 -0.65
N GLY A 410 -44.19 13.61 0.41
CA GLY A 410 -44.33 14.47 1.58
C GLY A 410 -43.95 15.94 1.30
N PRO A 411 -44.37 16.89 2.17
CA PRO A 411 -43.95 18.28 2.05
C PRO A 411 -42.43 18.42 2.25
N ALA A 412 -41.84 19.42 1.60
CA ALA A 412 -40.43 19.74 1.80
C ALA A 412 -40.18 20.16 3.26
N THR A 413 -39.22 19.49 3.89
CA THR A 413 -38.74 19.77 5.25
C THR A 413 -37.42 20.53 5.20
N THR A 414 -36.96 21.07 6.32
CA THR A 414 -35.69 21.79 6.41
C THR A 414 -34.90 21.33 7.63
N VAL A 415 -33.61 21.08 7.44
CA VAL A 415 -32.68 20.54 8.45
C VAL A 415 -31.42 21.39 8.50
N ASP A 416 -31.06 21.86 9.69
CA ASP A 416 -29.85 22.64 9.92
C ASP A 416 -28.67 21.73 10.33
N VAL A 417 -27.60 21.75 9.53
CA VAL A 417 -26.39 20.95 9.71
C VAL A 417 -25.24 21.85 10.16
N LYS A 418 -24.88 21.81 11.44
CA LYS A 418 -23.69 22.52 11.93
C LYS A 418 -22.41 21.80 11.47
N THR A 419 -21.67 22.42 10.55
CA THR A 419 -20.52 21.78 9.90
C THR A 419 -19.25 21.78 10.76
N GLU A 420 -18.34 20.87 10.43
CA GLU A 420 -17.02 20.73 11.04
C GLU A 420 -15.92 20.67 9.97
N ALA A 421 -14.65 20.84 10.37
CA ALA A 421 -13.54 20.86 9.43
C ALA A 421 -13.17 19.46 8.96
N ALA A 422 -13.26 19.21 7.65
CA ALA A 422 -12.54 18.08 7.08
C ALA A 422 -11.04 18.27 7.31
N SER A 423 -10.37 17.23 7.78
CA SER A 423 -8.92 17.19 7.98
C SER A 423 -8.40 15.83 7.55
N GLU A 424 -7.26 15.82 6.87
CA GLU A 424 -6.59 14.59 6.47
C GLU A 424 -5.97 13.93 7.70
N ARG A 425 -5.89 12.59 7.67
CA ARG A 425 -5.31 11.78 8.73
C ARG A 425 -4.41 10.73 8.09
N LEU A 426 -3.22 10.57 8.64
CA LEU A 426 -2.25 9.54 8.30
C LEU A 426 -1.71 8.99 9.63
N PRO A 427 -1.86 7.68 9.93
CA PRO A 427 -1.27 7.09 11.13
C PRO A 427 0.24 7.27 11.19
N GLY A 428 0.80 7.21 12.40
CA GLY A 428 2.22 7.54 12.62
C GLY A 428 2.61 8.99 12.32
N SER A 429 1.68 9.86 11.87
CA SER A 429 1.97 11.25 11.45
C SER A 429 0.98 12.27 12.03
N THR A 430 1.43 13.52 12.16
CA THR A 430 0.60 14.69 12.44
C THR A 430 0.39 15.48 11.16
N VAL A 431 -0.87 15.62 10.70
CA VAL A 431 -1.22 16.55 9.62
C VAL A 431 -1.60 17.90 10.22
N SER A 432 -0.93 18.97 9.80
CA SER A 432 -1.20 20.35 10.21
C SER A 432 -1.57 21.23 9.03
N TYR A 433 -2.51 22.16 9.26
CA TYR A 433 -3.07 23.05 8.24
C TYR A 433 -2.62 24.49 8.48
N GLY A 434 -1.39 24.79 8.03
CA GLY A 434 -0.76 26.10 8.11
C GLY A 434 -1.23 27.09 7.04
N SER A 435 -0.48 28.17 6.87
CA SER A 435 -0.56 29.05 5.71
C SER A 435 0.80 29.71 5.43
N VAL A 436 0.99 30.21 4.21
CA VAL A 436 2.18 30.98 3.81
C VAL A 436 1.76 32.25 3.07
N ARG A 437 2.34 33.41 3.44
CA ARG A 437 2.06 34.69 2.78
C ARG A 437 2.94 34.85 1.55
N VAL A 438 2.33 35.21 0.42
CA VAL A 438 3.04 35.45 -0.86
C VAL A 438 3.42 36.92 -1.02
N PRO A 439 4.34 37.29 -1.94
CA PRO A 439 4.74 38.69 -2.15
C PRO A 439 3.59 39.65 -2.51
N ALA A 440 2.51 39.14 -3.12
CA ALA A 440 1.28 39.88 -3.41
C ALA A 440 0.36 40.11 -2.18
N GLY A 441 0.80 39.73 -0.97
CA GLY A 441 0.18 40.09 0.29
C GLY A 441 -0.86 39.11 0.84
N TYR A 442 -1.51 38.30 -0.01
CA TYR A 442 -2.46 37.27 0.43
C TYR A 442 -1.76 35.97 0.90
N ARG A 443 -2.52 35.03 1.46
CA ARG A 443 -2.01 33.80 2.10
C ARG A 443 -2.52 32.54 1.41
N LEU A 444 -1.61 31.62 1.09
CA LEU A 444 -1.94 30.29 0.58
C LEU A 444 -2.05 29.29 1.74
N ARG A 445 -2.97 28.33 1.63
CA ARG A 445 -3.10 27.20 2.54
C ARG A 445 -1.92 26.24 2.32
N THR A 446 -1.16 25.98 3.37
CA THR A 446 -0.17 24.89 3.40
C THR A 446 -0.70 23.71 4.21
N ILE A 447 -0.41 22.50 3.74
CA ILE A 447 -0.74 21.23 4.40
C ILE A 447 0.59 20.55 4.67
N VAL A 448 0.91 20.30 5.92
CA VAL A 448 2.20 19.70 6.32
C VAL A 448 1.94 18.40 7.06
N THR A 449 2.58 17.32 6.63
CA THR A 449 2.52 16.02 7.32
C THR A 449 3.87 15.76 7.95
N GLU A 450 3.91 15.74 9.29
CA GLU A 450 5.12 15.54 10.08
C GLU A 450 5.06 14.16 10.76
N PRO A 451 5.98 13.23 10.47
CA PRO A 451 5.98 11.90 11.09
C PRO A 451 6.33 12.01 12.57
N THR A 452 5.63 11.23 13.41
CA THR A 452 5.75 11.27 14.88
C THR A 452 7.02 10.61 15.41
N ASP A 453 7.58 9.65 14.66
CA ASP A 453 8.94 9.14 14.77
C ASP A 453 9.52 8.94 13.35
N SER A 454 10.84 8.97 13.19
CA SER A 454 11.48 8.81 11.89
C SER A 454 12.92 8.28 12.00
N PRO A 455 13.25 7.15 11.35
CA PRO A 455 14.61 6.64 11.28
C PRO A 455 15.53 7.51 10.39
N LEU A 456 14.98 8.54 9.74
CA LEU A 456 15.75 9.51 8.94
C LEU A 456 16.08 10.79 9.73
N ALA A 457 15.67 10.90 11.00
CA ALA A 457 16.04 11.98 11.89
C ALA A 457 17.56 12.03 12.11
N LYS A 458 18.14 13.22 11.95
CA LYS A 458 19.55 13.50 12.18
C LYS A 458 19.69 14.79 12.96
N ASP A 459 20.39 14.75 14.10
CA ASP A 459 20.60 15.91 14.98
C ASP A 459 19.27 16.60 15.39
N GLY A 460 18.20 15.81 15.53
CA GLY A 460 16.84 16.28 15.81
C GLY A 460 16.06 16.85 14.62
N ARG A 461 16.56 16.68 13.38
CA ARG A 461 15.94 17.22 12.16
C ARG A 461 15.67 16.16 11.08
N LEU A 462 14.56 16.33 10.39
CA LEU A 462 14.00 15.44 9.38
C LEU A 462 14.35 15.90 7.97
N PRO A 463 14.49 14.98 6.99
CA PRO A 463 14.47 15.37 5.58
C PRO A 463 13.07 15.86 5.19
N ALA A 464 12.96 16.65 4.12
CA ALA A 464 11.69 17.28 3.74
C ALA A 464 11.35 17.12 2.25
N PHE A 465 10.05 17.11 1.92
CA PHE A 465 9.54 16.83 0.59
C PHE A 465 8.37 17.77 0.22
N LEU A 466 8.58 18.68 -0.73
CA LEU A 466 7.53 19.55 -1.26
C LEU A 466 6.90 18.95 -2.52
N TYR A 467 5.58 18.75 -2.52
CA TYR A 467 4.82 18.36 -3.71
C TYR A 467 4.31 19.58 -4.49
N VAL A 468 4.52 19.59 -5.80
CA VAL A 468 4.14 20.64 -6.75
C VAL A 468 3.27 20.02 -7.85
N SER A 469 1.99 20.42 -7.88
CA SER A 469 0.96 19.81 -8.73
C SER A 469 1.07 20.16 -10.21
N GLY A 470 0.38 19.41 -11.06
CA GLY A 470 0.19 19.70 -12.48
C GLY A 470 -0.60 20.99 -12.79
N ILE A 471 -0.94 21.19 -14.07
CA ILE A 471 -1.44 22.48 -14.59
C ILE A 471 -2.80 22.91 -14.01
N VAL A 472 -3.68 21.94 -13.76
CA VAL A 472 -5.11 22.14 -13.45
C VAL A 472 -5.32 22.92 -12.14
N CYS A 473 -6.38 23.72 -12.09
CA CYS A 473 -6.80 24.48 -10.92
C CYS A 473 -7.71 23.68 -9.97
N ASP A 474 -7.20 22.55 -9.46
CA ASP A 474 -7.84 21.77 -8.39
C ASP A 474 -7.11 21.92 -7.05
N SER A 475 -7.85 21.77 -5.95
CA SER A 475 -7.29 21.73 -4.60
C SER A 475 -6.54 20.41 -4.34
N VAL A 476 -5.40 20.51 -3.65
CA VAL A 476 -4.57 19.38 -3.20
C VAL A 476 -4.86 18.95 -1.75
N ASP A 477 -5.70 19.71 -1.04
CA ASP A 477 -6.37 19.27 0.18
C ASP A 477 -7.50 18.31 -0.21
N ARG A 478 -7.27 16.99 -0.08
CA ARG A 478 -8.21 15.93 -0.51
C ARG A 478 -8.52 14.87 0.57
N PRO A 479 -8.87 15.24 1.82
CA PRO A 479 -9.15 14.31 2.91
C PRO A 479 -10.35 13.36 2.72
N GLN A 480 -11.06 13.46 1.59
CA GLN A 480 -12.14 12.55 1.17
C GLN A 480 -11.68 11.55 0.10
N GLN A 481 -10.44 11.66 -0.37
CA GLN A 481 -9.81 10.83 -1.39
C GLN A 481 -8.35 10.56 -0.95
N PRO A 482 -8.12 9.84 0.17
CA PRO A 482 -6.76 9.50 0.62
C PRO A 482 -6.00 8.66 -0.43
N ASP A 483 -6.73 7.87 -1.22
CA ASP A 483 -6.19 7.07 -2.32
C ASP A 483 -5.89 7.85 -3.61
N ALA A 484 -6.08 9.18 -3.64
CA ALA A 484 -5.68 9.99 -4.78
C ALA A 484 -4.17 9.81 -5.07
N PRO A 485 -3.74 9.62 -6.33
CA PRO A 485 -2.34 9.33 -6.66
C PRO A 485 -1.32 10.31 -6.09
N ASP A 486 -1.65 11.60 -6.05
CA ASP A 486 -0.83 12.65 -5.46
C ASP A 486 -0.73 12.54 -3.93
N THR A 487 -1.85 12.27 -3.25
CA THR A 487 -1.89 12.00 -1.81
C THR A 487 -1.07 10.74 -1.46
N ARG A 488 -1.21 9.66 -2.23
CA ARG A 488 -0.45 8.40 -2.02
C ARG A 488 1.06 8.55 -2.16
N ILE A 489 1.55 9.39 -3.09
CA ILE A 489 2.98 9.72 -3.18
C ILE A 489 3.43 10.46 -1.91
N VAL A 490 2.64 11.45 -1.47
CA VAL A 490 2.96 12.27 -0.28
C VAL A 490 2.93 11.44 1.01
N HIS A 491 1.95 10.55 1.20
CA HIS A 491 1.87 9.64 2.34
C HIS A 491 3.07 8.69 2.38
N ALA A 492 3.41 8.04 1.25
CA ALA A 492 4.57 7.16 1.19
C ALA A 492 5.92 7.84 1.50
N MET A 493 6.03 9.17 1.34
CA MET A 493 7.21 9.93 1.81
C MET A 493 7.13 10.24 3.32
N ALA A 494 5.95 10.54 3.85
CA ALA A 494 5.74 10.75 5.29
C ALA A 494 6.00 9.47 6.09
N ASP A 495 5.47 8.32 5.63
CA ASP A 495 5.69 6.98 6.21
C ASP A 495 7.18 6.58 6.17
N ALA A 496 7.90 7.02 5.14
CA ALA A 496 9.35 6.85 5.04
C ALA A 496 10.15 7.80 5.96
N GLY A 497 9.50 8.69 6.70
CA GLY A 497 10.11 9.55 7.71
C GLY A 497 10.48 10.97 7.25
N PHE A 498 9.85 11.50 6.18
CA PHE A 498 10.05 12.87 5.70
C PHE A 498 8.95 13.82 6.21
N VAL A 499 9.31 15.08 6.50
CA VAL A 499 8.30 16.16 6.61
C VAL A 499 7.81 16.50 5.21
N THR A 500 6.53 16.28 4.92
CA THR A 500 5.98 16.54 3.60
C THR A 500 5.12 17.80 3.59
N MET A 501 5.11 18.54 2.48
CA MET A 501 4.30 19.74 2.31
C MET A 501 3.57 19.73 0.97
N ARG A 502 2.30 20.16 1.00
CA ARG A 502 1.48 20.58 -0.15
C ARG A 502 1.03 22.03 0.07
N VAL A 503 0.66 22.71 -1.03
CA VAL A 503 0.10 24.07 -0.99
C VAL A 503 -1.03 24.19 -2.02
N ASP A 504 -2.19 24.69 -1.60
CA ASP A 504 -3.29 25.03 -2.52
C ASP A 504 -2.93 26.31 -3.29
N LYS A 505 -3.19 26.33 -4.60
CA LYS A 505 -2.99 27.51 -5.46
C LYS A 505 -3.91 28.68 -5.06
N PRO A 506 -3.62 29.94 -5.46
CA PRO A 506 -4.49 31.08 -5.17
C PRO A 506 -5.97 30.82 -5.48
N GLY A 507 -6.84 31.18 -4.53
CA GLY A 507 -8.28 31.00 -4.64
C GLY A 507 -8.80 29.55 -4.66
N LEU A 508 -7.97 28.53 -4.41
CA LEU A 508 -8.39 27.13 -4.29
C LEU A 508 -8.45 26.66 -2.84
N GLY A 509 -9.44 25.82 -2.52
CA GLY A 509 -9.58 25.20 -1.19
C GLY A 509 -9.79 26.23 -0.08
N ASP A 510 -8.72 26.49 0.70
CA ASP A 510 -8.69 27.53 1.72
C ASP A 510 -7.75 28.70 1.40
N SER A 511 -7.03 28.66 0.28
CA SER A 511 -6.12 29.73 -0.13
C SER A 511 -6.86 31.02 -0.47
N GLU A 512 -6.34 32.14 0.03
CA GLU A 512 -6.74 33.49 -0.41
C GLU A 512 -6.19 33.79 -1.81
N GLY A 513 -6.50 34.99 -2.31
CA GLY A 513 -5.98 35.52 -3.56
C GLY A 513 -6.97 35.48 -4.72
N PRO A 514 -6.55 35.91 -5.92
CA PRO A 514 -7.33 35.78 -7.14
C PRO A 514 -7.59 34.30 -7.50
N PRO A 515 -8.63 33.98 -8.28
CA PRO A 515 -8.90 32.61 -8.71
C PRO A 515 -7.74 32.05 -9.56
N CYS A 516 -7.35 30.79 -9.31
CA CYS A 516 -6.27 30.11 -10.04
C CYS A 516 -6.40 30.14 -11.57
N SER A 517 -7.62 30.22 -12.12
CA SER A 517 -7.83 30.36 -13.57
C SER A 517 -7.20 31.63 -14.12
N GLU A 518 -7.32 32.74 -13.38
CA GLU A 518 -6.89 34.06 -13.82
C GLU A 518 -5.38 34.27 -13.64
N ILE A 519 -4.73 33.57 -12.70
CA ILE A 519 -3.34 33.84 -12.32
C ILE A 519 -2.34 33.44 -13.40
N ASP A 520 -1.36 34.31 -13.59
CA ASP A 520 -0.20 34.07 -14.44
C ASP A 520 0.81 33.09 -13.80
N LEU A 521 1.79 32.68 -14.60
CA LEU A 521 2.77 31.66 -14.22
C LEU A 521 3.72 32.15 -13.11
N GLN A 522 4.08 33.44 -13.15
CA GLN A 522 4.95 34.04 -12.13
C GLN A 522 4.25 34.15 -10.76
N THR A 523 2.94 34.39 -10.73
CA THR A 523 2.12 34.41 -9.50
C THR A 523 2.07 33.03 -8.85
N GLU A 524 1.86 31.96 -9.64
CA GLU A 524 1.89 30.59 -9.13
C GLU A 524 3.29 30.17 -8.66
N LEU A 525 4.33 30.49 -9.44
CA LEU A 525 5.73 30.24 -9.07
C LEU A 525 6.08 30.94 -7.74
N ALA A 526 5.68 32.20 -7.55
CA ALA A 526 5.90 32.94 -6.31
C ALA A 526 5.22 32.27 -5.09
N GLY A 527 4.06 31.63 -5.29
CA GLY A 527 3.39 30.81 -4.27
C GLY A 527 4.22 29.60 -3.84
N TYR A 528 4.70 28.80 -4.79
CA TYR A 528 5.55 27.65 -4.50
C TYR A 528 6.93 28.03 -3.96
N VAL A 529 7.51 29.15 -4.40
CA VAL A 529 8.76 29.70 -3.81
C VAL A 529 8.54 30.10 -2.35
N ALA A 530 7.39 30.70 -2.01
CA ALA A 530 7.06 31.03 -0.63
C ALA A 530 6.89 29.77 0.23
N ALA A 531 6.19 28.75 -0.26
CA ALA A 531 6.02 27.46 0.43
C ALA A 531 7.36 26.74 0.66
N LEU A 532 8.23 26.68 -0.36
CA LEU A 532 9.57 26.06 -0.23
C LEU A 532 10.47 26.83 0.75
N ARG A 533 10.36 28.17 0.78
CA ARG A 533 11.02 29.01 1.80
C ARG A 533 10.49 28.73 3.20
N GLN A 534 9.18 28.59 3.40
CA GLN A 534 8.60 28.18 4.68
C GLN A 534 9.11 26.80 5.13
N LEU A 535 9.05 25.80 4.26
CA LEU A 535 9.52 24.43 4.54
C LEU A 535 11.01 24.42 4.94
N SER A 536 11.87 25.14 4.21
CA SER A 536 13.31 25.25 4.53
C SER A 536 13.64 25.95 5.85
N GLN A 537 12.66 26.61 6.48
CA GLN A 537 12.80 27.38 7.71
C GLN A 537 12.07 26.76 8.91
N MET A 538 11.36 25.64 8.72
CA MET A 538 10.72 24.90 9.81
C MET A 538 11.75 24.36 10.81
N PRO A 539 11.57 24.51 12.14
CA PRO A 539 12.58 24.14 13.13
C PRO A 539 13.06 22.68 13.07
N GLY A 540 12.14 21.76 12.75
CA GLY A 540 12.39 20.32 12.63
C GLY A 540 12.91 19.87 11.26
N VAL A 541 13.05 20.75 10.27
CA VAL A 541 13.54 20.39 8.92
C VAL A 541 15.06 20.57 8.81
N ASP A 542 15.72 19.63 8.14
CA ASP A 542 17.12 19.73 7.71
C ASP A 542 17.20 20.46 6.36
N PRO A 543 17.66 21.72 6.30
CA PRO A 543 17.74 22.48 5.06
C PRO A 543 18.76 21.93 4.06
N SER A 544 19.59 20.95 4.45
CA SER A 544 20.49 20.24 3.54
C SER A 544 19.88 18.99 2.90
N ARG A 545 18.64 18.61 3.30
CA ARG A 545 17.93 17.40 2.87
C ARG A 545 16.48 17.68 2.44
N ILE A 546 16.29 18.78 1.70
CA ILE A 546 15.01 19.14 1.07
C ILE A 546 14.94 18.54 -0.33
N TYR A 547 13.79 17.99 -0.68
CA TYR A 547 13.44 17.45 -1.99
C TYR A 547 12.17 18.12 -2.53
N VAL A 548 12.09 18.25 -3.85
CA VAL A 548 10.92 18.81 -4.55
C VAL A 548 10.43 17.78 -5.56
N PHE A 549 9.13 17.50 -5.57
CA PHE A 549 8.47 16.65 -6.56
C PHE A 549 7.57 17.50 -7.46
N GLY A 550 7.87 17.56 -8.76
CA GLY A 550 7.09 18.29 -9.75
C GLY A 550 6.34 17.37 -10.70
N HIS A 551 5.02 17.31 -10.57
CA HIS A 551 4.16 16.62 -11.53
C HIS A 551 3.83 17.53 -12.71
N SER A 552 4.00 17.08 -13.95
CA SER A 552 3.51 17.79 -15.14
C SER A 552 4.02 19.24 -15.19
N MET A 553 3.14 20.24 -15.10
CA MET A 553 3.50 21.67 -14.97
C MET A 553 4.35 21.98 -13.73
N GLY A 554 4.14 21.28 -12.61
CA GLY A 554 5.00 21.37 -11.43
C GLY A 554 6.44 20.99 -11.73
N GLY A 555 6.68 20.09 -12.70
CA GLY A 555 8.03 19.76 -13.19
C GLY A 555 8.68 20.88 -14.03
N VAL A 556 7.87 21.76 -14.63
CA VAL A 556 8.33 22.99 -15.32
C VAL A 556 8.72 24.07 -14.31
N LEU A 557 7.98 24.18 -13.20
CA LEU A 557 8.29 25.10 -12.09
C LEU A 557 9.50 24.63 -11.26
N ALA A 558 9.65 23.33 -11.05
CA ALA A 558 10.66 22.72 -10.17
C ALA A 558 12.11 23.22 -10.35
N PRO A 559 12.69 23.41 -11.56
CA PRO A 559 14.04 23.96 -11.70
C PRO A 559 14.16 25.43 -11.26
N TYR A 560 13.09 26.22 -11.36
CA TYR A 560 13.08 27.59 -10.83
C TYR A 560 12.99 27.59 -9.30
N LEU A 561 12.20 26.68 -8.71
CA LEU A 561 12.16 26.46 -7.25
C LEU A 561 13.53 26.04 -6.71
N ALA A 562 14.17 25.07 -7.35
CA ALA A 562 15.51 24.56 -7.01
C ALA A 562 16.65 25.58 -7.28
N LYS A 563 16.36 26.71 -7.92
CA LYS A 563 17.26 27.85 -8.09
C LYS A 563 17.02 28.93 -7.01
N GLU A 564 15.77 29.20 -6.67
CA GLU A 564 15.36 30.20 -5.65
C GLU A 564 15.56 29.74 -4.20
N VAL A 565 15.59 28.42 -3.96
CA VAL A 565 15.93 27.77 -2.69
C VAL A 565 16.81 26.55 -2.98
N PRO A 566 17.98 26.41 -2.35
CA PRO A 566 18.81 25.21 -2.50
C PRO A 566 18.09 23.94 -2.03
N VAL A 567 18.09 22.91 -2.88
CA VAL A 567 17.53 21.58 -2.60
C VAL A 567 18.59 20.50 -2.78
N ARG A 568 18.41 19.36 -2.11
CA ARG A 568 19.31 18.21 -2.22
C ARG A 568 19.06 17.41 -3.50
N GLY A 569 17.81 17.38 -3.96
CA GLY A 569 17.42 16.87 -5.27
C GLY A 569 15.99 17.22 -5.66
N THR A 570 15.68 17.04 -6.94
CA THR A 570 14.38 17.29 -7.54
C THR A 570 13.92 16.04 -8.28
N ILE A 571 12.68 15.62 -8.04
CA ILE A 571 12.00 14.57 -8.81
C ILE A 571 11.01 15.28 -9.73
N VAL A 572 10.93 14.87 -10.99
CA VAL A 572 9.89 15.33 -11.91
C VAL A 572 9.24 14.16 -12.61
N TYR A 573 7.92 14.21 -12.79
CA TYR A 573 7.15 13.16 -13.46
C TYR A 573 6.34 13.74 -14.61
N GLY A 574 6.50 13.17 -15.81
CA GLY A 574 5.71 13.52 -16.99
C GLY A 574 5.79 15.00 -17.34
N THR A 575 7.00 15.55 -17.56
CA THR A 575 7.24 16.98 -17.81
C THR A 575 8.05 17.24 -19.09
N LEU A 576 8.45 18.50 -19.33
CA LEU A 576 9.15 18.95 -20.54
C LEU A 576 10.35 19.87 -20.26
N VAL A 577 11.24 20.07 -21.25
CA VAL A 577 12.41 20.97 -21.13
C VAL A 577 12.66 21.87 -22.35
N ARG A 578 11.74 21.83 -23.32
CA ARG A 578 11.72 22.69 -24.51
C ARG A 578 10.79 23.89 -24.31
N THR A 579 10.67 24.78 -25.30
CA THR A 579 9.62 25.81 -25.26
C THR A 579 8.22 25.17 -25.40
N TRP A 580 7.19 25.83 -24.88
CA TRP A 580 5.82 25.33 -24.95
C TRP A 580 5.31 25.20 -26.39
N PHE A 581 5.76 26.09 -27.28
CA PHE A 581 5.51 26.06 -28.72
C PHE A 581 6.07 24.80 -29.39
N GLU A 582 7.33 24.43 -29.14
CA GLU A 582 7.91 23.17 -29.63
C GLU A 582 7.12 21.95 -29.12
N TYR A 583 6.78 21.96 -27.83
CA TYR A 583 6.06 20.91 -27.14
C TYR A 583 4.64 20.71 -27.71
N GLN A 584 3.89 21.79 -27.98
CA GLN A 584 2.56 21.70 -28.61
C GLN A 584 2.63 21.12 -30.03
N LEU A 585 3.58 21.56 -30.86
CA LEU A 585 3.72 21.04 -32.23
C LEU A 585 4.12 19.56 -32.27
N GLU A 586 5.06 19.13 -31.41
CA GLU A 586 5.43 17.73 -31.29
C GLU A 586 4.25 16.89 -30.81
N ASN A 587 3.56 17.31 -29.74
CA ASN A 587 2.46 16.54 -29.19
C ASN A 587 1.26 16.44 -30.12
N VAL A 588 0.90 17.49 -30.85
CA VAL A 588 -0.18 17.39 -31.83
C VAL A 588 0.18 16.42 -32.95
N ARG A 589 1.45 16.38 -33.41
CA ARG A 589 1.90 15.34 -34.35
C ARG A 589 1.78 13.94 -33.74
N ARG A 590 2.37 13.70 -32.56
CA ARG A 590 2.35 12.37 -31.89
C ARG A 590 0.92 11.89 -31.65
N GLN A 591 0.08 12.72 -31.05
CA GLN A 591 -1.27 12.35 -30.62
C GLN A 591 -2.24 12.24 -31.81
N ALA A 592 -2.08 13.07 -32.85
CA ALA A 592 -2.88 12.90 -34.06
C ALA A 592 -2.59 11.54 -34.74
N ALA A 593 -1.32 11.15 -34.85
CA ALA A 593 -0.91 9.85 -35.40
C ALA A 593 -1.36 8.64 -34.56
N MET A 594 -1.71 8.83 -33.29
CA MET A 594 -2.31 7.78 -32.44
C MET A 594 -3.81 7.57 -32.68
N GLN A 595 -4.47 8.28 -33.61
CA GLN A 595 -5.89 8.10 -33.91
C GLN A 595 -6.11 7.03 -35.00
N PRO A 596 -6.98 6.03 -34.76
CA PRO A 596 -7.36 5.06 -35.80
C PRO A 596 -7.93 5.74 -37.04
N GLY A 597 -7.41 5.39 -38.22
CA GLY A 597 -7.90 5.88 -39.52
C GLY A 597 -7.42 7.27 -39.95
N VAL A 598 -6.58 7.95 -39.16
CA VAL A 598 -6.01 9.26 -39.50
C VAL A 598 -4.74 9.09 -40.34
N THR A 599 -4.60 9.86 -41.42
CA THR A 599 -3.46 9.77 -42.35
C THR A 599 -2.37 10.80 -42.01
N GLU A 600 -1.15 10.63 -42.55
CA GLU A 600 -0.08 11.63 -42.42
C GLU A 600 -0.42 13.00 -43.04
N ALA A 601 -1.39 13.08 -43.95
CA ALA A 601 -1.93 14.36 -44.42
C ALA A 601 -2.73 15.03 -43.29
N ASP A 602 -3.69 14.32 -42.70
CA ASP A 602 -4.51 14.81 -41.57
C ASP A 602 -3.65 15.20 -40.35
N VAL A 603 -2.60 14.41 -40.04
CA VAL A 603 -1.60 14.74 -39.00
C VAL A 603 -0.87 16.03 -39.33
N THR A 604 -0.51 16.24 -40.60
CA THR A 604 0.20 17.44 -41.04
C THR A 604 -0.70 18.67 -41.04
N ASP A 605 -1.94 18.56 -41.48
CA ASP A 605 -2.94 19.63 -41.42
C ASP A 605 -3.25 20.02 -39.96
N ALA A 606 -3.35 19.03 -39.06
CA ALA A 606 -3.51 19.28 -37.62
C ALA A 606 -2.31 20.06 -37.03
N VAL A 607 -1.08 19.79 -37.48
CA VAL A 607 0.13 20.53 -37.07
C VAL A 607 0.18 21.94 -37.68
N LEU A 608 -0.26 22.12 -38.93
CA LEU A 608 -0.35 23.45 -39.57
C LEU A 608 -1.40 24.34 -38.89
N ALA A 609 -2.54 23.76 -38.50
CA ALA A 609 -3.57 24.42 -37.69
C ALA A 609 -3.07 24.80 -36.28
N GLU A 610 -2.29 23.91 -35.65
CA GLU A 610 -1.67 24.19 -34.36
C GLU A 610 -0.60 25.29 -34.47
N ALA A 611 0.21 25.32 -35.54
CA ALA A 611 1.24 26.32 -35.77
C ALA A 611 0.68 27.74 -35.95
N LYS A 612 -0.42 27.89 -36.72
CA LYS A 612 -1.19 29.15 -36.79
C LYS A 612 -1.57 29.66 -35.39
N SER A 613 -2.21 28.79 -34.61
CA SER A 613 -2.79 29.10 -33.30
C SER A 613 -1.72 29.41 -32.26
N SER A 614 -0.71 28.54 -32.16
CA SER A 614 0.40 28.64 -31.20
C SER A 614 1.27 29.86 -31.49
N SER A 615 1.43 30.27 -32.75
CA SER A 615 2.17 31.49 -33.11
C SER A 615 1.46 32.72 -32.55
N MET A 616 0.16 32.86 -32.78
CA MET A 616 -0.60 33.98 -32.24
C MET A 616 -0.66 33.97 -30.72
N VAL A 617 -1.02 32.85 -30.09
CA VAL A 617 -1.17 32.79 -28.63
C VAL A 617 0.18 32.95 -27.93
N LEU A 618 1.19 32.14 -28.28
CA LEU A 618 2.42 32.05 -27.50
C LEU A 618 3.48 33.10 -27.90
N VAL A 619 3.51 33.54 -29.17
CA VAL A 619 4.54 34.46 -29.69
C VAL A 619 3.98 35.87 -29.86
N GLU A 620 2.84 36.05 -30.54
CA GLU A 620 2.17 37.36 -30.68
C GLU A 620 1.41 37.80 -29.40
N LYS A 621 1.40 36.96 -28.36
CA LYS A 621 0.75 37.17 -27.05
C LYS A 621 -0.75 37.48 -27.18
N LYS A 622 -1.43 36.72 -28.04
CA LYS A 622 -2.88 36.85 -28.31
C LYS A 622 -3.73 35.85 -27.55
N THR A 623 -5.03 36.05 -27.62
CA THR A 623 -6.06 35.18 -27.05
C THR A 623 -6.50 34.09 -28.04
N LEU A 624 -7.24 33.08 -27.58
CA LEU A 624 -7.91 32.15 -28.50
C LEU A 624 -9.06 32.84 -29.25
N GLY A 625 -9.70 33.84 -28.64
CA GLY A 625 -10.66 34.73 -29.32
C GLY A 625 -10.05 35.43 -30.54
N ASP A 626 -8.84 36.00 -30.41
CA ASP A 626 -8.10 36.61 -31.53
C ASP A 626 -7.81 35.59 -32.65
N VAL A 627 -7.38 34.37 -32.28
CA VAL A 627 -7.13 33.27 -33.23
C VAL A 627 -8.40 32.92 -33.99
N TRP A 628 -9.53 32.78 -33.29
CA TRP A 628 -10.82 32.42 -33.89
C TRP A 628 -11.47 33.58 -34.68
N ALA A 629 -11.14 34.83 -34.37
CA ALA A 629 -11.52 35.99 -35.17
C ALA A 629 -10.73 36.08 -36.49
N ARG A 630 -9.43 35.72 -36.47
CA ARG A 630 -8.57 35.68 -37.67
C ARG A 630 -8.80 34.43 -38.54
N TRP A 631 -9.08 33.30 -37.90
CA TRP A 631 -9.28 31.99 -38.50
C TRP A 631 -10.49 31.28 -37.89
N PRO A 632 -11.73 31.62 -38.31
CA PRO A 632 -12.95 30.98 -37.83
C PRO A 632 -12.97 29.46 -38.03
N GLU A 633 -12.22 28.93 -39.00
CA GLU A 633 -12.06 27.49 -39.23
C GLU A 633 -11.35 26.76 -38.09
N LEU A 634 -10.67 27.49 -37.19
CA LEU A 634 -10.00 26.96 -36.01
C LEU A 634 -10.84 27.08 -34.72
N LYS A 635 -12.05 27.65 -34.80
CA LYS A 635 -12.91 27.80 -33.61
C LYS A 635 -13.39 26.43 -33.12
N GLN A 636 -13.09 26.13 -31.86
CA GLN A 636 -13.55 24.93 -31.18
C GLN A 636 -14.80 25.26 -30.31
N PRO A 637 -15.67 24.27 -30.03
CA PRO A 637 -16.72 24.44 -29.02
C PRO A 637 -16.10 24.76 -27.65
N THR A 638 -16.70 25.71 -26.92
CA THR A 638 -16.24 26.06 -25.58
C THR A 638 -16.57 24.97 -24.56
N GLN A 639 -15.75 24.85 -23.52
CA GLN A 639 -15.81 23.80 -22.50
C GLN A 639 -15.73 24.40 -21.09
N GLY A 640 -16.28 25.60 -20.91
CA GLY A 640 -16.01 26.45 -19.74
C GLY A 640 -14.51 26.78 -19.64
N LEU A 641 -13.99 26.91 -18.42
CA LEU A 641 -12.57 27.21 -18.17
C LEU A 641 -11.59 26.18 -18.76
N MET A 642 -12.06 24.98 -19.15
CA MET A 642 -11.22 24.04 -19.90
C MET A 642 -10.82 24.63 -21.26
N LEU A 643 -11.75 25.30 -21.95
CA LEU A 643 -11.55 25.94 -23.25
C LEU A 643 -12.55 27.07 -23.48
N ASP A 644 -12.08 28.31 -23.51
CA ASP A 644 -12.85 29.45 -24.02
C ASP A 644 -11.94 30.42 -24.79
N GLU A 645 -12.42 31.63 -25.08
CA GLU A 645 -11.66 32.64 -25.84
C GLU A 645 -10.41 33.13 -25.10
N ASN A 646 -10.36 32.98 -23.77
CA ASN A 646 -9.30 33.44 -22.88
C ASN A 646 -8.69 32.31 -22.00
N HIS A 647 -9.23 31.09 -22.03
CA HIS A 647 -8.76 29.96 -21.20
C HIS A 647 -8.41 28.69 -21.98
N MET A 648 -7.40 27.99 -21.50
CA MET A 648 -7.01 26.64 -21.92
C MET A 648 -6.54 25.83 -20.71
N SER A 649 -7.01 24.59 -20.57
CA SER A 649 -6.62 23.68 -19.47
C SER A 649 -6.81 24.29 -18.07
N THR A 650 -7.93 25.01 -17.86
CA THR A 650 -8.28 25.82 -16.67
C THR A 650 -7.51 27.13 -16.47
N ARG A 651 -6.55 27.50 -17.34
CA ARG A 651 -5.64 28.65 -17.14
C ARG A 651 -5.82 29.75 -18.19
N SER A 652 -5.66 31.00 -17.78
CA SER A 652 -5.78 32.18 -18.63
C SER A 652 -4.63 32.28 -19.66
N MET A 653 -4.86 32.95 -20.79
CA MET A 653 -3.83 33.14 -21.83
C MET A 653 -2.50 33.75 -21.31
N PRO A 654 -2.49 34.75 -20.39
CA PRO A 654 -1.27 35.25 -19.77
C PRO A 654 -0.37 34.20 -19.10
N PHE A 655 -0.94 33.10 -18.59
CA PHE A 655 -0.18 31.96 -18.08
C PHE A 655 0.68 31.33 -19.19
N PHE A 656 0.06 31.02 -20.34
CA PHE A 656 0.74 30.44 -21.51
C PHE A 656 1.68 31.42 -22.21
N HIS A 657 1.36 32.72 -22.17
CA HIS A 657 2.24 33.79 -22.64
C HIS A 657 3.58 33.76 -21.91
N GLN A 658 3.57 33.72 -20.58
CA GLN A 658 4.77 33.65 -19.75
C GLN A 658 5.48 32.28 -19.84
N LEU A 659 4.71 31.21 -19.97
CA LEU A 659 5.22 29.84 -20.11
C LEU A 659 6.09 29.67 -21.36
N GLN A 660 5.73 30.33 -22.48
CA GLN A 660 6.55 30.32 -23.69
C GLN A 660 7.89 31.05 -23.53
N ASP A 661 7.95 32.08 -22.67
CA ASP A 661 9.16 32.90 -22.47
C ASP A 661 10.17 32.24 -21.52
N LEU A 662 9.85 31.07 -20.95
CA LEU A 662 10.74 30.32 -20.07
C LEU A 662 11.84 29.57 -20.84
N ASN A 663 13.08 29.73 -20.39
CA ASN A 663 14.21 28.91 -20.85
C ASN A 663 14.48 27.76 -19.85
N LEU A 664 13.74 26.67 -20.01
CA LEU A 664 13.78 25.52 -19.09
C LEU A 664 15.15 24.83 -19.06
N ALA A 665 15.82 24.71 -20.22
CA ALA A 665 17.16 24.14 -20.29
C ALA A 665 18.18 24.96 -19.48
N ARG A 666 18.10 26.30 -19.53
CA ARG A 666 18.90 27.19 -18.67
C ARG A 666 18.52 27.04 -17.20
N ALA A 667 17.23 26.92 -16.88
CA ALA A 667 16.79 26.74 -15.50
C ALA A 667 17.36 25.45 -14.88
N TRP A 668 17.34 24.32 -15.59
CA TRP A 668 17.98 23.07 -15.14
C TRP A 668 19.51 23.17 -15.00
N ALA A 669 20.18 23.94 -15.88
CA ALA A 669 21.61 24.20 -15.78
C ALA A 669 21.97 25.11 -14.58
N GLU A 670 21.07 26.00 -14.15
CA GLU A 670 21.24 26.91 -13.01
C GLU A 670 20.66 26.38 -11.67
N ALA A 671 19.84 25.34 -11.70
CA ALA A 671 19.23 24.71 -10.53
C ALA A 671 20.26 24.04 -9.60
N SER A 672 19.88 23.84 -8.33
CA SER A 672 20.62 23.03 -7.35
C SER A 672 20.16 21.56 -7.34
N GLY A 673 20.85 20.73 -6.56
CA GLY A 673 20.48 19.32 -6.33
C GLY A 673 20.71 18.36 -7.49
N ALA A 674 20.52 17.06 -7.23
CA ALA A 674 20.40 16.03 -8.27
C ALA A 674 19.00 16.04 -8.91
N VAL A 675 18.79 15.41 -10.07
CA VAL A 675 17.47 15.22 -10.67
C VAL A 675 17.13 13.75 -10.95
N LEU A 676 15.89 13.37 -10.64
CA LEU A 676 15.24 12.15 -11.12
C LEU A 676 14.13 12.54 -12.10
N ALA A 677 14.34 12.30 -13.39
CA ALA A 677 13.35 12.51 -14.41
C ALA A 677 12.57 11.21 -14.68
N VAL A 678 11.31 11.15 -14.26
CA VAL A 678 10.44 9.98 -14.34
C VAL A 678 9.48 10.10 -15.52
N TYR A 679 9.47 9.11 -16.40
CA TYR A 679 8.56 9.02 -17.54
C TYR A 679 7.72 7.75 -17.44
N GLY A 680 6.40 7.87 -17.57
CA GLY A 680 5.51 6.72 -17.74
C GLY A 680 5.56 6.23 -19.19
N GLU A 681 5.75 4.93 -19.41
CA GLU A 681 5.84 4.34 -20.76
C GLU A 681 4.64 4.70 -21.66
N PHE A 682 3.46 4.81 -21.08
CA PHE A 682 2.21 5.18 -21.74
C PHE A 682 1.76 6.62 -21.45
N ASP A 683 2.67 7.50 -20.96
CA ASP A 683 2.44 8.95 -20.98
C ASP A 683 2.41 9.46 -22.44
N TRP A 684 1.20 9.58 -22.97
CA TRP A 684 0.89 10.16 -24.28
C TRP A 684 0.79 11.70 -24.26
N VAL A 685 0.94 12.32 -23.10
CA VAL A 685 0.91 13.78 -22.88
C VAL A 685 2.32 14.37 -22.99
N THR A 686 3.37 13.68 -22.54
CA THR A 686 4.77 14.14 -22.63
C THR A 686 5.71 13.16 -23.33
N SER A 687 6.98 13.50 -23.49
CA SER A 687 7.97 12.68 -24.21
C SER A 687 9.09 12.18 -23.29
N GLU A 688 9.51 10.93 -23.51
CA GLU A 688 10.72 10.36 -22.89
C GLU A 688 11.97 11.21 -23.21
N ALA A 689 12.01 11.82 -24.40
CA ALA A 689 13.14 12.60 -24.89
C ALA A 689 13.38 13.87 -24.06
N ASP A 690 12.35 14.48 -23.49
CA ASP A 690 12.51 15.61 -22.57
C ASP A 690 13.06 15.17 -21.22
N HIS A 691 12.61 14.03 -20.69
CA HIS A 691 13.11 13.46 -19.43
C HIS A 691 14.60 13.10 -19.51
N ARG A 692 15.03 12.54 -20.65
CA ARG A 692 16.45 12.32 -20.94
C ARG A 692 17.25 13.61 -20.98
N LYS A 693 16.79 14.62 -21.73
CA LYS A 693 17.43 15.95 -21.80
C LYS A 693 17.56 16.62 -20.43
N ILE A 694 16.57 16.50 -19.54
CA ILE A 694 16.63 17.03 -18.17
C ILE A 694 17.81 16.40 -17.40
N ALA A 695 17.90 15.07 -17.42
CA ALA A 695 19.00 14.35 -16.78
C ALA A 695 20.36 14.68 -17.43
N ASP A 696 20.44 14.81 -18.76
CA ASP A 696 21.66 15.15 -19.49
C ASP A 696 22.18 16.55 -19.15
N ILE A 697 21.28 17.55 -19.05
CA ILE A 697 21.64 18.93 -18.67
C ILE A 697 22.20 18.97 -17.24
N VAL A 698 21.56 18.27 -16.29
CA VAL A 698 22.06 18.20 -14.91
C VAL A 698 23.37 17.39 -14.83
N ASN A 699 23.53 16.34 -15.64
CA ASN A 699 24.79 15.59 -15.75
C ASN A 699 25.93 16.40 -16.36
N ALA A 700 25.66 17.31 -17.30
CA ALA A 700 26.66 18.22 -17.85
C ALA A 700 27.16 19.23 -16.79
N ARG A 701 26.28 19.66 -15.89
CA ARG A 701 26.63 20.51 -14.73
C ARG A 701 27.35 19.72 -13.62
N THR A 702 26.94 18.47 -13.38
CA THR A 702 27.46 17.61 -12.31
C THR A 702 27.32 16.14 -12.68
N LYS A 703 28.41 15.50 -13.13
CA LYS A 703 28.39 14.12 -13.64
C LYS A 703 27.81 13.13 -12.61
N GLY A 704 26.76 12.41 -13.01
CA GLY A 704 26.06 11.44 -12.16
C GLY A 704 24.91 12.02 -11.33
N ALA A 705 24.68 13.34 -11.39
CA ALA A 705 23.58 13.99 -10.67
C ALA A 705 22.24 13.93 -11.44
N GLY A 706 22.22 13.51 -12.70
CA GLY A 706 20.99 13.32 -13.49
C GLY A 706 20.66 11.85 -13.69
N THR A 707 19.45 11.44 -13.30
CA THR A 707 18.92 10.07 -13.44
C THR A 707 17.63 10.09 -14.24
N VAL A 708 17.42 9.09 -15.09
CA VAL A 708 16.15 8.85 -15.81
C VAL A 708 15.54 7.55 -15.30
N LEU A 709 14.25 7.56 -15.00
CA LEU A 709 13.47 6.38 -14.63
C LEU A 709 12.30 6.24 -15.60
N ILE A 710 12.19 5.11 -16.26
CA ILE A 710 10.99 4.75 -17.04
C ILE A 710 10.14 3.84 -16.16
N ARG A 711 8.82 4.11 -16.11
CA ARG A 711 7.83 3.30 -15.41
C ARG A 711 7.00 2.52 -16.44
N PRO A 712 7.24 1.20 -16.60
CA PRO A 712 6.51 0.39 -17.58
C PRO A 712 5.01 0.41 -17.33
N GLY A 713 4.21 0.45 -18.38
CA GLY A 713 2.74 0.52 -18.30
C GLY A 713 2.14 1.83 -17.74
N ALA A 714 2.92 2.69 -17.07
CA ALA A 714 2.42 3.87 -16.38
C ALA A 714 2.09 5.03 -17.33
N ASP A 715 1.08 5.82 -16.99
CA ASP A 715 0.64 7.00 -17.74
C ASP A 715 1.04 8.34 -17.08
N HIS A 716 0.51 9.46 -17.60
CA HIS A 716 0.74 10.81 -17.08
C HIS A 716 0.13 11.05 -15.67
N ALA A 717 -0.81 10.23 -15.24
CA ALA A 717 -1.57 10.34 -13.98
C ALA A 717 -1.15 9.28 -12.94
N PHE A 718 0.04 8.70 -13.11
CA PHE A 718 0.63 7.67 -12.26
C PHE A 718 -0.15 6.34 -12.22
N THR A 719 -0.99 6.04 -13.22
CA THR A 719 -1.73 4.77 -13.29
C THR A 719 -1.22 3.84 -14.39
N LEU A 720 -1.25 2.54 -14.11
CA LEU A 720 -0.80 1.44 -14.97
C LEU A 720 -1.92 1.01 -15.93
N HIS A 721 -1.56 0.86 -17.20
CA HIS A 721 -2.45 0.42 -18.28
C HIS A 721 -1.81 -0.73 -19.08
N PRO A 722 -2.61 -1.60 -19.74
CA PRO A 722 -2.09 -2.68 -20.57
C PRO A 722 -1.52 -2.21 -21.93
N ASN A 723 -1.83 -0.97 -22.35
CA ASN A 723 -1.32 -0.33 -23.57
C ASN A 723 -1.63 1.18 -23.57
N ILE A 724 -0.94 1.93 -24.44
CA ILE A 724 -1.11 3.38 -24.61
C ILE A 724 -2.51 3.78 -25.11
N GLN A 725 -3.23 2.90 -25.82
CA GLN A 725 -4.62 3.17 -26.24
C GLN A 725 -5.58 3.12 -25.05
N SER A 726 -5.38 2.21 -24.09
CA SER A 726 -6.13 2.17 -22.83
C SER A 726 -5.85 3.40 -21.97
N SER A 727 -4.56 3.77 -21.80
CA SER A 727 -4.19 5.02 -21.12
C SER A 727 -4.82 6.25 -21.77
N ARG A 728 -4.85 6.32 -23.11
CA ARG A 728 -5.47 7.45 -23.82
C ARG A 728 -7.01 7.45 -23.77
N ALA A 729 -7.65 6.33 -23.45
CA ALA A 729 -9.09 6.25 -23.24
C ALA A 729 -9.52 6.66 -21.81
N ILE A 730 -8.72 6.28 -20.80
CA ILE A 730 -9.06 6.42 -19.37
C ILE A 730 -7.82 6.77 -18.51
N MET A 731 -7.09 7.82 -18.89
CA MET A 731 -5.89 8.29 -18.17
C MET A 731 -6.21 8.60 -16.69
N GLY A 732 -5.44 8.05 -15.75
CA GLY A 732 -5.75 8.14 -14.31
C GLY A 732 -6.83 7.15 -13.82
N GLY A 733 -7.42 6.36 -14.72
CA GLY A 733 -8.41 5.32 -14.43
C GLY A 733 -7.84 3.89 -14.38
N GLY A 734 -6.51 3.73 -14.48
CA GLY A 734 -5.83 2.45 -14.24
C GLY A 734 -5.55 2.21 -12.74
N GLU A 735 -4.77 1.18 -12.41
CA GLU A 735 -4.27 1.04 -11.03
C GLU A 735 -3.08 1.96 -10.78
N PHE A 736 -3.05 2.68 -9.66
CA PHE A 736 -1.88 3.48 -9.25
C PHE A 736 -0.57 2.68 -9.25
N ASP A 737 0.51 3.25 -9.80
CA ASP A 737 1.86 2.68 -9.79
C ASP A 737 2.48 2.75 -8.38
N ARG A 738 2.10 1.77 -7.55
CA ARG A 738 2.59 1.62 -6.17
C ARG A 738 4.12 1.42 -6.09
N GLY A 739 4.79 1.07 -7.19
CA GLY A 739 6.25 0.95 -7.25
C GLY A 739 7.00 2.30 -7.39
N LEU A 740 6.31 3.38 -7.77
CA LEU A 740 6.90 4.70 -7.99
C LEU A 740 7.59 5.25 -6.73
N SER A 741 6.89 5.24 -5.60
CA SER A 741 7.41 5.79 -4.33
C SER A 741 8.67 5.06 -3.85
N ALA A 742 8.78 3.74 -4.07
CA ALA A 742 9.95 2.96 -3.69
C ALA A 742 11.20 3.34 -4.50
N GLU A 743 11.07 3.52 -5.81
CA GLU A 743 12.18 3.98 -6.66
C GLU A 743 12.59 5.43 -6.36
N ILE A 744 11.65 6.29 -5.96
CA ILE A 744 11.94 7.66 -5.48
C ILE A 744 12.81 7.61 -4.21
N LEU A 745 12.41 6.83 -3.20
CA LEU A 745 13.16 6.71 -1.93
C LEU A 745 14.56 6.10 -2.14
N LYS A 746 14.65 5.08 -2.99
CA LYS A 746 15.90 4.44 -3.43
C LYS A 746 16.84 5.44 -4.13
N TRP A 747 16.30 6.29 -4.99
CA TRP A 747 17.07 7.37 -5.61
C TRP A 747 17.53 8.41 -4.56
N ILE A 748 16.65 8.84 -3.65
CA ILE A 748 16.99 9.78 -2.57
C ILE A 748 18.16 9.25 -1.72
N ALA A 749 18.11 7.99 -1.29
CA ALA A 749 19.19 7.36 -0.53
C ALA A 749 20.52 7.38 -1.32
N SER A 750 20.50 7.04 -2.61
CA SER A 750 21.71 7.07 -3.44
C SER A 750 22.29 8.48 -3.61
N VAL A 751 21.43 9.51 -3.72
CA VAL A 751 21.82 10.93 -3.76
C VAL A 751 22.45 11.38 -2.45
N GLU A 752 21.99 10.87 -1.30
CA GLU A 752 22.58 11.12 0.02
C GLU A 752 23.89 10.36 0.27
N GLY A 753 24.20 9.33 -0.52
CA GLY A 753 25.31 8.42 -0.26
C GLY A 753 25.02 7.42 0.86
N ARG A 754 23.75 7.06 1.05
CA ARG A 754 23.29 6.00 1.96
C ARG A 754 22.95 4.76 1.15
N ASP A 755 23.21 3.58 1.71
CA ASP A 755 22.56 2.36 1.23
C ASP A 755 21.05 2.51 1.41
N PHE A 756 20.27 2.08 0.42
CA PHE A 756 18.82 2.15 0.51
C PHE A 756 18.30 1.03 1.42
N ALA A 757 18.26 1.31 2.72
CA ALA A 757 17.41 0.60 3.67
C ALA A 757 15.96 1.08 3.47
N PRO A 758 15.04 0.24 2.97
CA PRO A 758 13.62 0.58 2.84
C PRO A 758 12.94 0.52 4.23
N PRO A 759 11.78 1.19 4.42
CA PRO A 759 11.13 1.27 5.73
C PRO A 759 10.91 -0.13 6.36
N PRO A 760 11.44 -0.35 7.57
CA PRO A 760 11.78 -1.63 8.22
C PRO A 760 11.69 -2.93 7.39
N GLN A 761 12.31 -2.97 6.21
CA GLN A 761 11.99 -3.96 5.18
C GLN A 761 12.85 -5.25 5.22
N ALA A 762 13.15 -5.77 6.42
CA ALA A 762 14.10 -6.87 6.66
C ALA A 762 13.71 -8.27 6.09
N LEU A 763 12.70 -8.31 5.21
CA LEU A 763 12.01 -9.52 4.75
C LEU A 763 11.67 -9.53 3.25
N LYS A 764 11.49 -8.38 2.57
CA LYS A 764 11.31 -8.36 1.09
C LYS A 764 12.56 -8.71 0.31
N ASP A 765 13.75 -8.45 0.88
CA ASP A 765 15.02 -8.73 0.20
C ASP A 765 15.36 -10.23 0.18
N ARG A 766 14.48 -11.08 0.73
CA ARG A 766 14.52 -12.53 0.52
C ARG A 766 14.16 -12.84 -0.93
N ALA A 767 14.98 -13.69 -1.57
CA ALA A 767 14.59 -14.27 -2.85
C ALA A 767 13.25 -15.01 -2.70
N PRO A 768 12.36 -15.02 -3.72
CA PRO A 768 11.10 -15.77 -3.66
C PRO A 768 11.30 -17.22 -3.21
N ASP A 769 12.38 -17.86 -3.66
CA ASP A 769 12.81 -19.20 -3.27
C ASP A 769 12.88 -19.43 -1.74
N GLU A 770 13.20 -18.41 -0.93
CA GLU A 770 13.16 -18.51 0.55
C GLU A 770 11.73 -18.48 1.10
N LEU A 771 10.86 -17.63 0.56
CA LEU A 771 9.45 -17.52 0.98
C LEU A 771 8.62 -18.73 0.52
N LEU A 772 9.04 -19.37 -0.57
CA LEU A 772 8.46 -20.59 -1.13
C LEU A 772 8.92 -21.88 -0.41
N ALA A 773 9.91 -21.82 0.48
CA ALA A 773 10.60 -22.98 1.08
C ALA A 773 9.83 -23.70 2.22
N TRP A 774 8.55 -24.01 2.01
CA TRP A 774 7.72 -24.72 2.99
C TRP A 774 7.97 -26.24 3.01
N LYS A 775 8.42 -26.78 4.15
CA LYS A 775 8.64 -28.22 4.37
C LYS A 775 7.41 -28.87 5.01
N ALA A 776 6.83 -29.89 4.38
CA ALA A 776 5.81 -30.73 5.02
C ALA A 776 6.35 -31.46 6.28
N LEU A 777 5.52 -31.57 7.31
CA LEU A 777 5.83 -32.22 8.59
C LEU A 777 5.07 -33.56 8.74
N PRO A 778 5.64 -34.56 9.48
CA PRO A 778 5.04 -35.88 9.62
C PRO A 778 3.89 -35.91 10.65
N THR A 779 2.68 -35.53 10.21
CA THR A 779 1.45 -35.58 11.03
C THR A 779 0.64 -36.86 10.81
N GLU A 780 -0.20 -37.24 11.78
CA GLU A 780 -1.15 -38.35 11.61
C GLU A 780 -2.10 -38.07 10.42
N PRO A 781 -2.31 -39.02 9.48
CA PRO A 781 -3.22 -38.82 8.35
C PRO A 781 -4.66 -38.56 8.79
N TYR A 782 -5.27 -37.52 8.24
CA TYR A 782 -6.66 -37.11 8.52
C TYR A 782 -7.37 -36.79 7.20
N PRO A 783 -8.60 -37.27 6.94
CA PRO A 783 -9.25 -37.17 5.63
C PRO A 783 -9.85 -35.78 5.30
N GLY A 784 -9.62 -34.77 6.13
CA GLY A 784 -10.15 -33.42 5.95
C GLY A 784 -9.15 -32.32 6.33
N LYS A 785 -9.64 -31.09 6.43
CA LYS A 785 -8.88 -29.95 6.94
C LYS A 785 -8.68 -30.07 8.46
N GLN A 786 -7.47 -29.81 8.93
CA GLN A 786 -7.14 -29.63 10.34
C GLN A 786 -7.08 -28.13 10.64
N ASP A 787 -7.59 -27.71 11.80
CA ASP A 787 -8.13 -26.35 11.94
C ASP A 787 -7.30 -25.39 12.77
N ASP A 788 -6.50 -25.86 13.73
CA ASP A 788 -5.62 -24.98 14.48
C ASP A 788 -4.34 -25.69 14.94
N ILE A 789 -3.29 -24.87 15.05
CA ILE A 789 -1.95 -25.23 15.49
C ILE A 789 -1.44 -24.09 16.37
N PHE A 790 -0.85 -24.43 17.52
CA PHE A 790 -0.29 -23.47 18.47
C PHE A 790 1.13 -23.88 18.82
N PHE A 791 2.03 -22.91 18.96
CA PHE A 791 3.41 -23.13 19.43
C PHE A 791 3.72 -22.11 20.52
N ALA A 792 4.20 -22.58 21.67
CA ALA A 792 4.66 -21.72 22.76
C ALA A 792 6.08 -21.16 22.50
N ASN A 793 6.83 -21.84 21.62
CA ASN A 793 8.12 -21.41 21.06
C ASN A 793 8.42 -22.26 19.82
N GLU A 794 9.54 -22.01 19.12
CA GLU A 794 9.91 -22.73 17.88
C GLU A 794 10.05 -24.27 18.02
N ARG A 795 10.05 -24.80 19.25
CA ARG A 795 10.22 -26.23 19.56
C ARG A 795 8.96 -26.90 20.10
N VAL A 796 8.23 -26.23 21.00
CA VAL A 796 7.12 -26.83 21.76
C VAL A 796 5.79 -26.31 21.23
N GLY A 797 4.96 -27.24 20.76
CA GLY A 797 3.68 -26.91 20.13
C GLY A 797 2.69 -28.07 20.07
N TRP A 798 1.48 -27.75 19.67
CA TRP A 798 0.33 -28.65 19.60
C TRP A 798 -0.49 -28.40 18.33
N TYR A 799 -1.09 -29.46 17.77
CA TYR A 799 -2.18 -29.35 16.81
C TYR A 799 -3.32 -30.29 17.20
N GLY A 800 -4.52 -30.00 16.68
CA GLY A 800 -5.69 -30.86 16.85
C GLY A 800 -6.46 -31.09 15.55
N ASN A 801 -7.35 -32.09 15.55
CA ASN A 801 -8.19 -32.40 14.40
C ASN A 801 -9.65 -32.73 14.76
N GLY A 802 -10.49 -32.82 13.72
CA GLY A 802 -11.92 -33.09 13.85
C GLY A 802 -12.30 -34.52 14.25
N ALA A 803 -11.32 -35.41 14.49
CA ALA A 803 -11.53 -36.71 15.13
C ALA A 803 -11.36 -36.65 16.67
N GLY A 804 -11.14 -35.46 17.24
CA GLY A 804 -11.02 -35.26 18.68
C GLY A 804 -9.63 -35.58 19.25
N LYS A 805 -8.60 -35.65 18.39
CA LYS A 805 -7.21 -35.95 18.77
C LYS A 805 -6.40 -34.66 18.91
N VAL A 806 -5.49 -34.64 19.90
CA VAL A 806 -4.48 -33.59 20.10
C VAL A 806 -3.09 -34.21 20.13
N PHE A 807 -2.16 -33.58 19.43
CA PHE A 807 -0.78 -33.98 19.28
C PHE A 807 0.15 -32.89 19.82
N ARG A 808 1.29 -33.28 20.38
CA ARG A 808 2.33 -32.39 20.92
C ARG A 808 3.69 -32.68 20.27
N THR A 809 4.51 -31.65 20.08
CA THR A 809 5.92 -31.74 19.69
C THR A 809 6.83 -31.03 20.70
N THR A 810 8.13 -31.38 20.71
CA THR A 810 9.20 -30.71 21.46
C THR A 810 10.48 -30.47 20.63
N ASP A 811 10.40 -30.71 19.31
CA ASP A 811 11.48 -30.57 18.33
C ASP A 811 11.14 -29.62 17.16
N GLY A 812 10.03 -28.89 17.28
CA GLY A 812 9.54 -27.98 16.24
C GLY A 812 8.72 -28.71 15.16
N GLY A 813 8.13 -29.86 15.50
CA GLY A 813 7.25 -30.63 14.64
C GLY A 813 7.96 -31.56 13.65
N ASP A 814 9.26 -31.82 13.83
CA ASP A 814 9.93 -32.91 13.11
C ASP A 814 9.50 -34.30 13.65
N SER A 815 8.95 -34.36 14.87
CA SER A 815 8.12 -35.46 15.37
C SER A 815 6.92 -34.98 16.19
N TRP A 816 5.88 -35.82 16.28
CA TRP A 816 4.62 -35.55 16.99
C TRP A 816 4.17 -36.76 17.81
N THR A 817 3.74 -36.52 19.05
CA THR A 817 3.15 -37.53 19.95
C THR A 817 1.69 -37.19 20.19
N LYS A 818 0.77 -38.14 19.99
CA LYS A 818 -0.63 -37.97 20.39
C LYS A 818 -0.72 -37.96 21.92
N VAL A 819 -1.19 -36.85 22.50
CA VAL A 819 -1.27 -36.66 23.95
C VAL A 819 -2.69 -36.78 24.50
N TRP A 820 -3.71 -36.57 23.67
CA TRP A 820 -5.12 -36.71 24.06
C TRP A 820 -6.00 -37.15 22.89
N GLU A 821 -7.11 -37.82 23.20
CA GLU A 821 -8.12 -38.25 22.25
C GLU A 821 -9.49 -38.36 22.94
N LYS A 822 -10.50 -37.64 22.43
CA LYS A 822 -11.91 -37.82 22.82
C LYS A 822 -12.79 -37.89 21.57
N PRO A 823 -13.19 -39.09 21.12
CA PRO A 823 -14.10 -39.26 19.97
C PRO A 823 -15.41 -38.49 20.15
N GLY A 824 -15.93 -37.93 19.06
CA GLY A 824 -17.11 -37.05 19.08
C GLY A 824 -16.81 -35.57 19.34
N THR A 825 -15.58 -35.22 19.72
CA THR A 825 -15.10 -33.82 19.82
C THR A 825 -14.49 -33.39 18.49
N PHE A 826 -14.66 -32.13 18.09
CA PHE A 826 -13.92 -31.55 16.96
C PHE A 826 -12.98 -30.48 17.48
N VAL A 827 -11.65 -30.74 17.49
CA VAL A 827 -10.69 -29.73 17.94
C VAL A 827 -10.60 -28.61 16.90
N ARG A 828 -11.14 -27.44 17.25
CA ARG A 828 -11.41 -26.34 16.32
C ARG A 828 -10.50 -25.12 16.53
N CYS A 829 -10.07 -24.89 17.77
CA CYS A 829 -9.09 -23.86 18.13
C CYS A 829 -8.28 -24.24 19.38
N LEU A 830 -7.07 -23.69 19.48
CA LEU A 830 -6.11 -23.92 20.57
C LEU A 830 -5.43 -22.61 20.99
N ALA A 831 -5.29 -22.39 22.29
CA ALA A 831 -4.46 -21.30 22.83
C ALA A 831 -3.75 -21.75 24.12
N PHE A 832 -2.49 -21.36 24.29
CA PHE A 832 -1.73 -21.57 25.52
C PHE A 832 -1.17 -20.24 26.02
N VAL A 833 -1.01 -20.11 27.34
CA VAL A 833 -0.33 -18.95 27.97
C VAL A 833 1.14 -19.26 28.29
N ASP A 834 1.49 -20.53 28.45
CA ASP A 834 2.85 -21.05 28.61
C ASP A 834 2.93 -22.52 28.12
N GLU A 835 4.04 -23.23 28.33
CA GLU A 835 4.17 -24.63 27.88
C GLU A 835 3.25 -25.66 28.57
N LYS A 836 2.54 -25.26 29.63
CA LYS A 836 1.73 -26.11 30.51
C LYS A 836 0.24 -25.76 30.49
N VAL A 837 -0.08 -24.47 30.58
CA VAL A 837 -1.44 -23.97 30.77
C VAL A 837 -2.03 -23.53 29.44
N GLY A 838 -3.15 -24.14 29.06
CA GLY A 838 -3.82 -23.84 27.80
C GLY A 838 -5.26 -24.34 27.74
N VAL A 839 -5.93 -23.95 26.67
CA VAL A 839 -7.35 -24.17 26.41
C VAL A 839 -7.59 -24.69 25.00
N LEU A 840 -8.64 -25.48 24.85
CA LEU A 840 -9.03 -26.15 23.62
C LEU A 840 -10.51 -25.91 23.37
N GLY A 841 -10.83 -25.43 22.17
CA GLY A 841 -12.20 -25.12 21.75
C GLY A 841 -12.74 -26.19 20.83
N ASN A 842 -13.95 -26.64 21.12
CA ASN A 842 -14.72 -27.59 20.32
C ASN A 842 -15.72 -26.84 19.44
N VAL A 843 -15.95 -27.27 18.19
CA VAL A 843 -16.97 -26.67 17.32
C VAL A 843 -18.41 -27.01 17.76
N GLY A 844 -18.57 -28.01 18.62
CA GLY A 844 -19.85 -28.43 19.17
C GLY A 844 -20.75 -29.20 18.19
N PRO A 845 -21.85 -29.78 18.69
CA PRO A 845 -22.71 -30.65 17.91
C PRO A 845 -23.53 -29.91 16.85
N GLY A 846 -24.17 -30.67 15.96
CA GLY A 846 -25.24 -30.20 15.08
C GLY A 846 -24.83 -29.43 13.82
N TYR A 847 -23.56 -29.04 13.66
CA TYR A 847 -23.06 -28.46 12.40
C TYR A 847 -22.29 -29.48 11.55
N PHE A 848 -21.24 -30.09 12.10
CA PHE A 848 -20.49 -31.15 11.41
C PHE A 848 -21.00 -32.56 11.80
N PRO A 849 -21.21 -33.47 10.82
CA PRO A 849 -21.56 -34.85 11.10
C PRO A 849 -20.55 -35.55 12.01
N GLY A 850 -21.06 -36.35 12.96
CA GLY A 850 -20.23 -37.10 13.92
C GLY A 850 -19.71 -36.30 15.11
N VAL A 851 -19.87 -34.97 15.14
CA VAL A 851 -19.58 -34.16 16.34
C VAL A 851 -20.75 -34.28 17.31
N THR A 852 -20.50 -34.87 18.46
CA THR A 852 -21.49 -35.22 19.49
C THR A 852 -21.13 -34.71 20.87
N ASP A 853 -19.90 -34.26 21.10
CA ASP A 853 -19.46 -33.70 22.37
C ASP A 853 -20.04 -32.29 22.58
N PRO A 854 -20.84 -32.04 23.63
CA PRO A 854 -21.45 -30.73 23.88
C PRO A 854 -20.54 -29.78 24.67
N VAL A 855 -19.36 -30.21 25.13
CA VAL A 855 -18.43 -29.36 25.89
C VAL A 855 -17.76 -28.36 24.94
N PRO A 856 -17.92 -27.04 25.10
CA PRO A 856 -17.35 -26.06 24.18
C PRO A 856 -15.86 -25.77 24.45
N VAL A 857 -15.42 -25.89 25.72
CA VAL A 857 -14.07 -25.54 26.17
C VAL A 857 -13.50 -26.62 27.08
N TYR A 858 -12.25 -26.99 26.83
CA TYR A 858 -11.40 -27.80 27.71
C TYR A 858 -10.19 -27.00 28.16
N ARG A 859 -9.59 -27.39 29.29
CA ARG A 859 -8.40 -26.77 29.87
C ARG A 859 -7.37 -27.79 30.32
N THR A 860 -6.09 -27.44 30.20
CA THR A 860 -4.92 -28.20 30.70
C THR A 860 -4.05 -27.34 31.62
N GLU A 861 -3.33 -27.99 32.54
CA GLU A 861 -2.25 -27.41 33.37
C GLU A 861 -0.93 -28.20 33.27
N ASP A 862 -0.85 -29.20 32.37
CA ASP A 862 0.27 -30.14 32.24
C ASP A 862 0.87 -30.23 30.82
N GLY A 863 0.51 -29.29 29.94
CA GLY A 863 0.96 -29.28 28.55
C GLY A 863 0.13 -30.19 27.65
N GLY A 864 -1.14 -30.38 27.99
CA GLY A 864 -2.11 -31.13 27.20
C GLY A 864 -2.02 -32.65 27.32
N ALA A 865 -1.37 -33.17 28.37
CA ALA A 865 -1.39 -34.59 28.73
C ALA A 865 -2.72 -34.97 29.42
N THR A 866 -3.34 -34.03 30.14
CA THR A 866 -4.73 -34.10 30.56
C THR A 866 -5.49 -32.85 30.12
N TRP A 867 -6.78 -33.04 29.84
CA TRP A 867 -7.72 -31.98 29.47
C TRP A 867 -9.02 -32.16 30.26
N THR A 868 -9.37 -31.15 31.06
CA THR A 868 -10.58 -31.13 31.89
C THR A 868 -11.66 -30.29 31.21
N PRO A 869 -12.93 -30.75 31.14
CA PRO A 869 -14.05 -29.92 30.70
C PRO A 869 -14.18 -28.65 31.54
N VAL A 870 -14.39 -27.50 30.91
CA VAL A 870 -14.72 -26.26 31.62
C VAL A 870 -16.23 -26.17 31.79
N THR A 871 -16.69 -26.25 33.04
CA THR A 871 -18.12 -26.18 33.40
C THR A 871 -18.57 -24.80 33.89
N ALA A 872 -17.63 -23.89 34.15
CA ALA A 872 -17.89 -22.55 34.68
C ALA A 872 -17.81 -21.49 33.56
N ILE A 873 -18.88 -21.39 32.78
CA ILE A 873 -19.08 -20.34 31.77
C ILE A 873 -20.36 -19.58 32.17
N GLU A 874 -20.22 -18.29 32.51
CA GLU A 874 -21.33 -17.41 32.84
C GLU A 874 -22.10 -17.01 31.56
N GLY A 875 -23.43 -16.88 31.66
CA GLY A 875 -24.29 -16.40 30.56
C GLY A 875 -25.10 -17.51 29.88
N ALA A 876 -25.36 -17.33 28.58
CA ALA A 876 -26.12 -18.26 27.75
C ALA A 876 -25.25 -19.44 27.26
N PRO A 877 -25.81 -20.65 27.07
CA PRO A 877 -25.04 -21.83 26.66
C PRO A 877 -24.23 -21.65 25.38
N VAL A 878 -22.91 -21.67 25.50
CA VAL A 878 -21.98 -21.66 24.36
C VAL A 878 -21.96 -23.04 23.72
N VAL A 879 -22.44 -23.15 22.49
CA VAL A 879 -22.50 -24.44 21.75
C VAL A 879 -21.11 -24.90 21.29
N GLY A 880 -20.22 -23.96 20.93
CA GLY A 880 -18.86 -24.24 20.47
C GLY A 880 -18.10 -22.96 20.12
N LEU A 881 -16.80 -23.10 19.83
CA LEU A 881 -15.88 -21.99 19.53
C LEU A 881 -15.07 -22.22 18.24
N CYS A 882 -14.78 -21.14 17.52
CA CYS A 882 -14.04 -21.11 16.25
C CYS A 882 -12.58 -20.64 16.39
N ALA A 883 -12.29 -19.81 17.39
CA ALA A 883 -10.96 -19.24 17.63
C ALA A 883 -10.76 -18.81 19.09
N PHE A 884 -9.49 -18.69 19.46
CA PHE A 884 -9.03 -17.96 20.65
C PHE A 884 -7.94 -16.95 20.26
N ASP A 885 -7.78 -15.93 21.10
CA ASP A 885 -6.60 -15.05 21.16
C ASP A 885 -6.19 -14.82 22.63
N VAL A 886 -4.94 -14.41 22.86
CA VAL A 886 -4.40 -14.18 24.21
C VAL A 886 -3.80 -12.78 24.27
N VAL A 887 -4.40 -11.92 25.10
CA VAL A 887 -4.01 -10.51 25.27
C VAL A 887 -3.57 -10.26 26.71
N GLN A 888 -2.49 -9.51 26.89
CA GLN A 888 -2.07 -9.09 28.23
C GLN A 888 -2.95 -7.92 28.67
N VAL A 889 -3.60 -8.00 29.83
CA VAL A 889 -4.44 -6.93 30.39
C VAL A 889 -3.87 -6.42 31.72
N PRO A 890 -3.99 -5.12 32.03
CA PRO A 890 -3.60 -4.57 33.32
C PRO A 890 -4.50 -5.07 34.45
N PHE A 891 -3.94 -5.27 35.64
CA PHE A 891 -4.67 -5.51 36.88
C PHE A 891 -3.94 -4.90 38.09
N VAL A 892 -4.65 -4.73 39.21
CA VAL A 892 -4.04 -4.24 40.46
C VAL A 892 -3.56 -5.41 41.30
N ASN A 893 -2.24 -5.52 41.49
CA ASN A 893 -1.58 -6.53 42.30
C ASN A 893 -1.04 -5.89 43.59
N ALA A 894 -1.73 -6.13 44.72
CA ALA A 894 -1.38 -5.57 46.04
C ALA A 894 -1.15 -4.03 46.05
N GLY A 895 -1.90 -3.29 45.23
CA GLY A 895 -1.79 -1.83 45.08
C GLY A 895 -0.86 -1.36 43.95
N ASN A 896 -0.08 -2.25 43.35
CA ASN A 896 0.74 -1.96 42.17
C ASN A 896 -0.04 -2.27 40.88
N LEU A 897 0.33 -1.61 39.77
CA LEU A 897 -0.18 -1.97 38.45
C LEU A 897 0.70 -3.08 37.85
N ASP A 898 0.08 -4.19 37.46
CA ASP A 898 0.71 -5.41 36.96
C ASP A 898 -0.05 -5.91 35.71
N ARG A 899 0.44 -6.92 34.97
CA ARG A 899 -0.25 -7.48 33.79
C ARG A 899 -0.46 -8.98 33.89
N ARG A 900 -1.60 -9.45 33.38
CA ARG A 900 -1.98 -10.87 33.31
C ARG A 900 -2.51 -11.22 31.92
N PRO A 901 -2.36 -12.48 31.46
CA PRO A 901 -3.02 -12.92 30.24
C PRO A 901 -4.53 -13.06 30.46
N ARG A 902 -5.32 -12.39 29.62
CA ARG A 902 -6.72 -12.67 29.35
C ARG A 902 -6.80 -13.57 28.12
N ILE A 903 -7.54 -14.67 28.21
CA ILE A 903 -7.84 -15.53 27.05
C ILE A 903 -9.21 -15.11 26.53
N VAL A 904 -9.32 -14.80 25.24
CA VAL A 904 -10.58 -14.45 24.57
C VAL A 904 -10.95 -15.57 23.60
N GLY A 905 -12.22 -15.98 23.56
CA GLY A 905 -12.73 -17.00 22.66
C GLY A 905 -14.00 -16.55 21.94
N VAL A 906 -14.13 -16.90 20.65
CA VAL A 906 -15.29 -16.50 19.83
C VAL A 906 -15.88 -17.61 18.96
N GLY A 907 -17.19 -17.48 18.77
CA GLY A 907 -17.88 -17.76 17.52
C GLY A 907 -18.09 -19.22 17.16
N ARG A 908 -19.06 -19.48 16.28
CA ARG A 908 -19.27 -20.82 15.72
C ARG A 908 -19.62 -20.70 14.24
N VAL A 909 -19.00 -21.53 13.42
CA VAL A 909 -19.45 -21.74 12.04
C VAL A 909 -20.82 -22.44 12.08
N GLY A 910 -21.76 -21.95 11.27
CA GLY A 910 -23.19 -22.28 11.36
C GLY A 910 -23.95 -21.62 12.52
N GLY A 911 -23.30 -20.81 13.35
CA GLY A 911 -23.92 -20.13 14.50
C GLY A 911 -24.41 -21.06 15.62
N PRO A 912 -24.95 -20.50 16.72
CA PRO A 912 -24.93 -19.07 17.04
C PRO A 912 -23.50 -18.58 17.33
N ALA A 913 -23.24 -17.30 17.12
CA ALA A 913 -22.01 -16.67 17.60
C ALA A 913 -22.02 -16.55 19.14
N ALA A 914 -20.81 -16.44 19.70
CA ALA A 914 -20.58 -16.15 21.11
C ALA A 914 -19.28 -15.33 21.22
N TYR A 915 -19.18 -14.51 22.27
CA TYR A 915 -17.94 -13.85 22.68
C TYR A 915 -17.76 -14.10 24.18
N ILE A 916 -16.65 -14.76 24.54
CA ILE A 916 -16.32 -15.09 25.93
C ILE A 916 -14.87 -14.73 26.24
N TRP A 917 -14.57 -14.48 27.51
CA TRP A 917 -13.20 -14.33 27.98
C TRP A 917 -12.97 -14.93 29.37
N SER A 918 -11.72 -15.22 29.66
CA SER A 918 -11.25 -15.66 30.98
C SER A 918 -10.08 -14.81 31.45
N ASP A 919 -10.16 -14.37 32.70
CA ASP A 919 -9.17 -13.57 33.42
C ASP A 919 -8.35 -14.42 34.44
N ASP A 920 -8.58 -15.74 34.50
CA ASP A 920 -8.03 -16.67 35.52
C ASP A 920 -7.32 -17.91 34.91
N LEU A 921 -6.77 -17.72 33.70
CA LEU A 921 -6.11 -18.74 32.88
C LEU A 921 -7.05 -19.83 32.34
N GLY A 922 -8.34 -19.54 32.16
CA GLY A 922 -9.33 -20.41 31.54
C GLY A 922 -10.18 -21.25 32.50
N LYS A 923 -10.12 -21.01 33.82
CA LYS A 923 -10.83 -21.80 34.84
C LYS A 923 -12.29 -21.39 34.93
N THR A 924 -12.57 -20.09 34.88
CA THR A 924 -13.91 -19.50 34.74
C THR A 924 -13.94 -18.58 33.53
N TRP A 925 -15.12 -18.45 32.91
CA TRP A 925 -15.33 -17.64 31.72
C TRP A 925 -16.57 -16.76 31.87
N LYS A 926 -16.46 -15.55 31.33
CA LYS A 926 -17.55 -14.59 31.21
C LYS A 926 -17.99 -14.50 29.75
N GLN A 927 -19.23 -14.08 29.51
CA GLN A 927 -19.79 -13.86 28.19
C GLN A 927 -20.17 -12.39 28.01
N GLY A 928 -19.80 -11.80 26.87
CA GLY A 928 -20.22 -10.47 26.45
C GLY A 928 -21.19 -10.52 25.27
N LYS A 929 -21.77 -9.38 24.92
CA LYS A 929 -22.73 -9.28 23.81
C LYS A 929 -22.04 -8.92 22.49
N LEU A 930 -22.39 -9.65 21.42
CA LEU A 930 -22.17 -9.22 20.03
C LEU A 930 -23.45 -8.56 19.48
N PRO A 931 -23.34 -7.60 18.54
CA PRO A 931 -24.51 -7.07 17.84
C PRO A 931 -25.17 -8.18 17.02
N ASP A 932 -26.50 -8.10 16.89
CA ASP A 932 -27.32 -9.18 16.32
C ASP A 932 -27.00 -9.49 14.83
N VAL A 933 -26.28 -8.58 14.15
CA VAL A 933 -25.73 -8.78 12.80
C VAL A 933 -24.56 -9.79 12.76
N GLY A 934 -23.86 -10.03 13.87
CA GLY A 934 -22.76 -10.99 13.98
C GLY A 934 -23.25 -12.43 14.16
N ALA A 935 -23.96 -12.97 13.17
CA ALA A 935 -24.64 -14.27 13.27
C ALA A 935 -23.68 -15.47 13.43
N MET A 936 -22.47 -15.37 12.87
CA MET A 936 -21.36 -16.30 13.06
C MET A 936 -20.08 -15.53 13.39
N ALA A 937 -19.09 -16.20 13.99
CA ALA A 937 -17.74 -15.65 14.14
C ALA A 937 -16.67 -16.74 13.99
N PHE A 938 -15.50 -16.35 13.48
CA PHE A 938 -14.52 -17.27 12.87
C PHE A 938 -13.08 -17.07 13.36
N ASP A 939 -12.70 -15.85 13.73
CA ASP A 939 -11.41 -15.47 14.32
C ASP A 939 -11.60 -14.26 15.22
N VAL A 940 -10.73 -14.11 16.22
CA VAL A 940 -10.64 -12.92 17.07
C VAL A 940 -9.17 -12.48 17.14
N ARG A 941 -8.94 -11.16 17.21
CA ARG A 941 -7.59 -10.60 17.41
C ARG A 941 -7.66 -9.30 18.20
N PHE A 942 -6.95 -9.22 19.32
CA PHE A 942 -6.70 -7.97 20.05
C PHE A 942 -5.30 -7.43 19.74
N LEU A 943 -5.16 -6.11 19.68
CA LEU A 943 -3.88 -5.40 19.48
C LEU A 943 -3.32 -4.88 20.81
N ASP A 944 -4.20 -4.46 21.71
CA ASP A 944 -3.92 -4.02 23.08
C ASP A 944 -5.11 -4.42 23.97
N GLU A 945 -5.12 -4.04 25.26
CA GLU A 945 -6.21 -4.43 26.17
C GLU A 945 -7.59 -3.83 25.84
N LYS A 946 -7.68 -2.93 24.85
CA LYS A 946 -8.93 -2.27 24.44
C LYS A 946 -9.34 -2.58 23.01
N ARG A 947 -8.39 -2.50 22.07
CA ARG A 947 -8.67 -2.63 20.64
C ARG A 947 -8.64 -4.08 20.18
N GLY A 948 -9.76 -4.53 19.61
CA GLY A 948 -9.90 -5.89 19.10
C GLY A 948 -10.88 -6.02 17.95
N PHE A 949 -10.78 -7.15 17.25
CA PHE A 949 -11.50 -7.44 16.01
C PHE A 949 -12.07 -8.85 16.02
N ILE A 950 -13.22 -9.04 15.39
CA ILE A 950 -13.84 -10.35 15.16
C ILE A 950 -14.16 -10.50 13.68
N ALA A 951 -13.62 -11.57 13.07
CA ALA A 951 -14.03 -12.03 11.75
C ALA A 951 -15.40 -12.73 11.87
N SER A 952 -16.37 -12.29 11.06
CA SER A 952 -17.80 -12.46 11.27
C SER A 952 -18.57 -12.60 9.93
N ALA A 953 -19.87 -12.89 10.03
CA ALA A 953 -20.80 -13.01 8.91
C ALA A 953 -22.18 -12.46 9.27
N THR A 954 -22.86 -11.83 8.31
CA THR A 954 -24.18 -11.18 8.52
C THR A 954 -25.34 -12.16 8.70
N SER A 955 -25.16 -13.43 8.33
CA SER A 955 -26.17 -14.49 8.45
C SER A 955 -25.52 -15.85 8.76
N ALA A 956 -26.27 -16.73 9.42
CA ALA A 956 -25.89 -18.14 9.57
C ALA A 956 -26.22 -18.97 8.30
N ASP A 957 -27.15 -18.48 7.46
CA ASP A 957 -27.32 -18.97 6.10
C ASP A 957 -26.31 -18.26 5.18
N VAL A 958 -25.36 -19.03 4.66
CA VAL A 958 -24.30 -18.54 3.77
C VAL A 958 -24.88 -17.90 2.51
N ALA A 959 -26.03 -18.37 1.99
CA ALA A 959 -26.67 -17.79 0.81
C ALA A 959 -27.11 -16.33 1.01
N GLN A 960 -27.33 -15.94 2.26
CA GLN A 960 -27.76 -14.60 2.68
C GLN A 960 -26.65 -13.81 3.39
N SER A 961 -25.44 -14.37 3.45
CA SER A 961 -24.32 -13.79 4.20
C SER A 961 -23.47 -12.84 3.36
N ASN A 962 -23.07 -11.73 3.97
CA ASN A 962 -21.97 -10.88 3.56
C ASN A 962 -20.80 -11.07 4.53
N ALA A 963 -19.57 -10.85 4.05
CA ALA A 963 -18.40 -10.79 4.91
C ALA A 963 -18.50 -9.58 5.84
N LEU A 964 -18.18 -9.77 7.12
CA LEU A 964 -18.34 -8.78 8.18
C LEU A 964 -17.08 -8.75 9.07
N ILE A 965 -16.65 -7.58 9.51
CA ILE A 965 -15.67 -7.42 10.59
C ILE A 965 -16.29 -6.51 11.65
N LEU A 966 -16.25 -6.97 12.90
CA LEU A 966 -16.61 -6.19 14.08
C LEU A 966 -15.34 -5.69 14.78
N MET A 967 -15.38 -4.48 15.32
CA MET A 967 -14.29 -3.86 16.10
C MET A 967 -14.79 -3.47 17.49
N THR A 968 -13.88 -3.45 18.47
CA THR A 968 -14.05 -2.80 19.78
C THR A 968 -12.89 -1.82 20.04
N GLU A 969 -13.17 -0.73 20.76
CA GLU A 969 -12.20 0.24 21.31
C GLU A 969 -12.25 0.29 22.86
N ASP A 970 -13.00 -0.59 23.51
CA ASP A 970 -13.26 -0.58 24.98
C ASP A 970 -12.85 -1.87 25.72
N GLY A 971 -12.36 -2.89 25.00
CA GLY A 971 -12.00 -4.20 25.56
C GLY A 971 -13.01 -5.30 25.25
N GLY A 972 -14.06 -4.99 24.50
CA GLY A 972 -15.12 -5.90 24.07
C GLY A 972 -16.40 -5.80 24.90
N ASP A 973 -16.57 -4.72 25.68
CA ASP A 973 -17.84 -4.38 26.32
C ASP A 973 -18.87 -3.93 25.27
N THR A 974 -18.41 -3.25 24.21
CA THR A 974 -19.17 -2.96 22.98
C THR A 974 -18.43 -3.39 21.71
N TRP A 975 -19.20 -3.63 20.64
CA TRP A 975 -18.70 -4.09 19.34
C TRP A 975 -19.47 -3.41 18.19
N GLU A 976 -18.76 -2.76 17.27
CA GLU A 976 -19.29 -2.00 16.14
C GLU A 976 -18.89 -2.61 14.78
N GLU A 977 -19.65 -2.32 13.71
CA GLU A 977 -19.37 -2.78 12.35
C GLU A 977 -18.41 -1.82 11.63
N VAL A 978 -17.21 -2.31 11.26
CA VAL A 978 -16.17 -1.53 10.56
C VAL A 978 -15.95 -1.96 9.11
N TYR A 979 -16.46 -3.12 8.72
CA TYR A 979 -16.46 -3.61 7.35
C TYR A 979 -17.63 -4.53 7.10
N ARG A 980 -18.29 -4.35 5.95
CA ARG A 980 -19.21 -5.33 5.37
C ARG A 980 -19.02 -5.37 3.86
N SER A 981 -18.90 -6.56 3.27
CA SER A 981 -18.87 -6.71 1.82
C SER A 981 -20.25 -6.44 1.19
N SER A 982 -20.25 -6.06 -0.09
CA SER A 982 -21.49 -5.79 -0.85
C SER A 982 -22.06 -7.02 -1.57
N ARG A 983 -21.43 -8.19 -1.41
CA ARG A 983 -21.75 -9.43 -2.15
C ARG A 983 -22.34 -10.48 -1.21
N PRO A 984 -23.40 -11.21 -1.61
CA PRO A 984 -23.88 -12.39 -0.88
C PRO A 984 -22.89 -13.56 -1.03
N TRP A 985 -23.16 -14.68 -0.36
CA TRP A 985 -22.29 -15.86 -0.32
C TRP A 985 -20.92 -15.64 0.33
N GLU A 986 -20.73 -14.54 1.04
CA GLU A 986 -19.44 -14.17 1.63
C GLU A 986 -19.44 -14.19 3.15
N LEU A 987 -18.28 -14.48 3.72
CA LEU A 987 -17.99 -14.43 5.15
C LEU A 987 -16.49 -14.13 5.35
N THR A 988 -16.08 -13.40 6.40
CA THR A 988 -14.64 -13.30 6.71
C THR A 988 -14.18 -14.54 7.48
N TRP A 989 -12.90 -14.92 7.39
CA TRP A 989 -12.43 -16.20 7.98
C TRP A 989 -11.30 -16.08 9.01
N LYS A 990 -10.20 -15.39 8.70
CA LYS A 990 -9.03 -15.24 9.58
C LYS A 990 -8.44 -13.83 9.52
N LEU A 991 -7.90 -13.37 10.65
CA LEU A 991 -7.31 -12.03 10.83
C LEU A 991 -5.79 -12.13 10.98
N SER A 992 -5.07 -11.14 10.43
CA SER A 992 -3.64 -10.95 10.63
C SER A 992 -3.30 -9.46 10.71
N PHE A 993 -2.67 -9.05 11.81
CA PHE A 993 -2.13 -7.71 12.01
C PHE A 993 -0.63 -7.83 12.26
N PRO A 994 0.23 -7.47 11.28
CA PRO A 994 1.69 -7.45 11.47
C PRO A 994 2.14 -6.28 12.35
N ASP A 995 1.36 -5.20 12.42
CA ASP A 995 1.61 -4.02 13.24
C ASP A 995 0.28 -3.46 13.82
N ALA A 996 0.29 -2.25 14.39
CA ALA A 996 -0.84 -1.67 15.10
C ALA A 996 -1.86 -0.92 14.21
N ASP A 997 -1.49 -0.63 12.95
CA ASP A 997 -2.29 0.15 12.00
C ASP A 997 -2.64 -0.65 10.73
N THR A 998 -1.71 -1.49 10.23
CA THR A 998 -1.94 -2.41 9.11
C THR A 998 -2.62 -3.69 9.58
N GLY A 999 -3.67 -4.12 8.89
CA GLY A 999 -4.37 -5.37 9.16
C GLY A 999 -4.97 -6.00 7.91
N TYR A 1000 -5.17 -7.32 7.96
CA TYR A 1000 -5.66 -8.13 6.85
C TYR A 1000 -6.70 -9.15 7.34
N CYS A 1001 -7.71 -9.41 6.50
CA CYS A 1001 -8.71 -10.44 6.73
C CYS A 1001 -9.09 -11.17 5.45
N THR A 1002 -9.05 -12.50 5.44
CA THR A 1002 -9.53 -13.29 4.29
C THR A 1002 -11.05 -13.23 4.20
N ILE A 1003 -11.55 -12.95 3.01
CA ILE A 1003 -12.96 -13.12 2.64
C ILE A 1003 -13.07 -14.50 2.00
N GLN A 1004 -14.07 -15.30 2.36
CA GLN A 1004 -14.40 -16.54 1.65
C GLN A 1004 -15.62 -16.32 0.78
N SER A 1005 -15.54 -16.71 -0.50
CA SER A 1005 -16.72 -16.88 -1.34
C SER A 1005 -17.23 -18.33 -1.34
N TYR A 1006 -18.55 -18.46 -1.24
CA TYR A 1006 -19.32 -19.68 -1.43
C TYR A 1006 -20.25 -19.59 -2.65
N ASP A 1007 -20.11 -18.57 -3.48
CA ASP A 1007 -21.00 -18.27 -4.59
C ASP A 1007 -21.03 -19.44 -5.60
N PRO A 1008 -22.20 -20.04 -5.88
CA PRO A 1008 -22.31 -21.16 -6.80
C PRO A 1008 -22.14 -20.76 -8.27
N ASP A 1009 -22.20 -19.47 -8.64
CA ASP A 1009 -22.00 -19.01 -10.02
C ASP A 1009 -20.50 -19.01 -10.41
N PRO A 1010 -20.08 -19.80 -11.44
CA PRO A 1010 -18.72 -19.76 -11.96
C PRO A 1010 -18.28 -18.40 -12.51
N GLY A 1011 -19.23 -17.51 -12.86
CA GLY A 1011 -18.96 -16.11 -13.22
C GLY A 1011 -18.54 -15.23 -12.03
N SER A 1012 -18.81 -15.68 -10.80
CA SER A 1012 -18.38 -15.07 -9.54
C SER A 1012 -16.98 -15.57 -9.14
N SER A 1013 -16.03 -15.46 -10.07
CA SER A 1013 -14.68 -16.04 -9.98
C SER A 1013 -13.69 -15.24 -9.13
N LYS A 1014 -13.96 -13.96 -8.86
CA LYS A 1014 -13.03 -13.07 -8.15
C LYS A 1014 -12.92 -13.38 -6.66
N ARG A 1015 -11.70 -13.28 -6.14
CA ARG A 1015 -11.30 -13.63 -4.78
C ARG A 1015 -10.57 -12.46 -4.14
N PHE A 1016 -10.74 -12.27 -2.83
CA PHE A 1016 -10.45 -11.00 -2.16
C PHE A 1016 -9.91 -11.15 -0.73
N VAL A 1017 -9.10 -10.17 -0.33
CA VAL A 1017 -8.66 -9.98 1.05
C VAL A 1017 -9.07 -8.57 1.47
N ALA A 1018 -9.74 -8.42 2.62
CA ALA A 1018 -9.95 -7.11 3.22
C ALA A 1018 -8.64 -6.63 3.87
N LYS A 1019 -8.27 -5.37 3.66
CA LYS A 1019 -7.10 -4.71 4.23
C LYS A 1019 -7.50 -3.42 4.94
N THR A 1020 -6.85 -3.13 6.06
CA THR A 1020 -6.86 -1.84 6.75
C THR A 1020 -5.44 -1.28 6.84
N ILE A 1021 -5.34 0.04 6.97
CA ILE A 1021 -4.10 0.81 7.20
C ILE A 1021 -4.31 1.91 8.26
N ASP A 1022 -5.42 1.89 9.02
CA ASP A 1022 -5.80 2.93 9.99
C ASP A 1022 -6.11 2.38 11.40
N GLY A 1023 -5.60 1.19 11.69
CA GLY A 1023 -5.88 0.45 12.91
C GLY A 1023 -7.26 -0.19 12.91
N GLY A 1024 -7.75 -0.63 11.75
CA GLY A 1024 -8.98 -1.40 11.57
C GLY A 1024 -10.29 -0.60 11.64
N ARG A 1025 -10.21 0.74 11.57
CA ARG A 1025 -11.37 1.64 11.64
C ARG A 1025 -12.05 1.79 10.28
N SER A 1026 -11.30 1.60 9.21
CA SER A 1026 -11.82 1.41 7.86
C SER A 1026 -11.06 0.28 7.14
N TRP A 1027 -11.76 -0.37 6.22
CA TRP A 1027 -11.24 -1.49 5.44
C TRP A 1027 -11.61 -1.34 3.97
N TYR A 1028 -10.71 -1.77 3.09
CA TYR A 1028 -10.90 -1.85 1.65
C TYR A 1028 -10.51 -3.24 1.13
N GLU A 1029 -10.96 -3.61 -0.06
CA GLU A 1029 -10.70 -4.92 -0.64
C GLU A 1029 -9.47 -4.86 -1.56
N VAL A 1030 -8.56 -5.82 -1.43
CA VAL A 1030 -7.53 -6.09 -2.43
C VAL A 1030 -7.83 -7.41 -3.15
N PRO A 1031 -7.71 -7.48 -4.49
CA PRO A 1031 -7.83 -8.75 -5.21
C PRO A 1031 -6.77 -9.76 -4.76
N LEU A 1032 -7.16 -11.03 -4.70
CA LEU A 1032 -6.26 -12.16 -4.50
C LEU A 1032 -5.99 -12.86 -5.84
N VAL A 1033 -7.05 -13.31 -6.51
CA VAL A 1033 -7.02 -14.06 -7.78
C VAL A 1033 -8.40 -13.97 -8.47
N ASP A 1034 -8.46 -14.38 -9.74
CA ASP A 1034 -9.70 -14.50 -10.52
C ASP A 1034 -9.88 -15.97 -10.94
N ASP A 1035 -10.18 -16.83 -9.96
CA ASP A 1035 -10.44 -18.27 -10.12
C ASP A 1035 -11.57 -18.70 -9.18
N HIS A 1036 -12.66 -19.22 -9.77
CA HIS A 1036 -13.82 -19.71 -9.02
C HIS A 1036 -13.49 -20.89 -8.10
N ALA A 1037 -12.53 -21.74 -8.49
CA ALA A 1037 -12.13 -22.92 -7.73
C ALA A 1037 -11.35 -22.59 -6.45
N VAL A 1038 -10.86 -21.35 -6.32
CA VAL A 1038 -10.13 -20.91 -5.13
C VAL A 1038 -11.07 -20.59 -3.98
N ARG A 1039 -10.69 -21.00 -2.77
CA ARG A 1039 -11.26 -20.49 -1.51
C ARG A 1039 -10.16 -20.23 -0.50
N GLU A 1040 -10.15 -19.00 0.00
CA GLU A 1040 -9.27 -18.43 1.01
C GLU A 1040 -9.53 -19.09 2.38
N PHE A 1041 -8.53 -19.15 3.25
CA PHE A 1041 -8.70 -19.67 4.61
C PHE A 1041 -7.77 -18.94 5.60
N GLY A 1042 -6.58 -19.45 5.85
CA GLY A 1042 -5.62 -18.87 6.78
C GLY A 1042 -4.95 -17.63 6.21
N ILE A 1043 -4.52 -16.72 7.07
CA ILE A 1043 -3.71 -15.56 6.68
C ILE A 1043 -2.69 -15.26 7.78
N ALA A 1044 -1.48 -14.91 7.38
CA ALA A 1044 -0.46 -14.37 8.29
C ALA A 1044 0.51 -13.48 7.52
N PHE A 1045 0.70 -12.28 8.02
CA PHE A 1045 1.69 -11.32 7.55
C PHE A 1045 2.86 -11.26 8.53
N ILE A 1046 4.06 -11.19 7.96
CA ILE A 1046 5.33 -11.11 8.69
C ILE A 1046 5.68 -9.64 8.99
N ASP A 1047 5.31 -8.75 8.07
CA ASP A 1047 5.39 -7.29 8.16
C ASP A 1047 4.22 -6.69 7.35
N ALA A 1048 4.09 -5.35 7.26
CA ALA A 1048 3.01 -4.67 6.53
C ALA A 1048 2.94 -4.96 5.00
N SER A 1049 3.88 -5.75 4.48
CA SER A 1049 4.04 -6.05 3.06
C SER A 1049 4.31 -7.53 2.73
N THR A 1050 5.06 -8.28 3.55
CA THR A 1050 5.36 -9.69 3.30
C THR A 1050 4.36 -10.59 4.03
N GLY A 1051 3.65 -11.48 3.32
CA GLY A 1051 2.63 -12.31 3.94
C GLY A 1051 2.09 -13.45 3.08
N PHE A 1052 1.30 -14.32 3.71
CA PHE A 1052 0.77 -15.56 3.12
C PHE A 1052 -0.74 -15.65 3.30
N VAL A 1053 -1.44 -16.13 2.26
CA VAL A 1053 -2.83 -16.60 2.32
C VAL A 1053 -2.83 -18.11 2.09
N GLY A 1054 -3.28 -18.86 3.09
CA GLY A 1054 -3.60 -20.27 2.94
C GLY A 1054 -4.95 -20.41 2.24
N ALA A 1055 -5.01 -21.15 1.13
CA ALA A 1055 -6.24 -21.36 0.37
C ALA A 1055 -6.35 -22.83 -0.07
N MET A 1056 -7.38 -23.15 -0.84
CA MET A 1056 -7.44 -24.31 -1.73
C MET A 1056 -7.47 -23.82 -3.19
N PRO A 1057 -6.92 -24.57 -4.17
CA PRO A 1057 -6.19 -25.83 -4.04
C PRO A 1057 -4.72 -25.67 -3.57
N HIS A 1058 -4.18 -24.46 -3.68
CA HIS A 1058 -2.84 -24.03 -3.22
C HIS A 1058 -2.97 -22.81 -2.28
N GLY A 1059 -1.87 -22.27 -1.78
CA GLY A 1059 -1.85 -20.96 -1.10
C GLY A 1059 -1.20 -19.88 -1.97
N PHE A 1060 -1.15 -18.66 -1.44
CA PHE A 1060 -0.56 -17.48 -2.07
C PHE A 1060 0.44 -16.79 -1.14
N VAL A 1061 1.45 -16.13 -1.73
CA VAL A 1061 2.41 -15.26 -1.04
C VAL A 1061 2.41 -13.88 -1.69
N THR A 1062 2.56 -12.85 -0.88
CA THR A 1062 2.83 -11.47 -1.32
C THR A 1062 4.11 -10.97 -0.66
N ALA A 1063 4.85 -10.13 -1.36
CA ALA A 1063 5.99 -9.38 -0.84
C ALA A 1063 5.77 -7.87 -0.95
N ASP A 1064 4.55 -7.42 -1.28
CA ASP A 1064 4.26 -6.01 -1.59
C ASP A 1064 3.02 -5.47 -0.85
N GLY A 1065 2.40 -6.30 -0.01
CA GLY A 1065 1.30 -5.94 0.87
C GLY A 1065 -0.07 -6.24 0.32
N GLY A 1066 -0.17 -7.22 -0.58
CA GLY A 1066 -1.40 -7.61 -1.28
C GLY A 1066 -1.71 -6.71 -2.47
N ILE A 1067 -0.68 -6.23 -3.16
CA ILE A 1067 -0.79 -5.59 -4.48
C ILE A 1067 -0.74 -6.69 -5.53
N SER A 1068 0.26 -7.57 -5.44
CA SER A 1068 0.36 -8.80 -6.20
C SER A 1068 0.50 -10.01 -5.29
N TRP A 1069 0.08 -11.15 -5.83
CA TRP A 1069 0.10 -12.45 -5.18
C TRP A 1069 0.70 -13.50 -6.13
N GLN A 1070 1.47 -14.42 -5.58
CA GLN A 1070 2.08 -15.53 -6.30
C GLN A 1070 1.64 -16.86 -5.67
N ASP A 1071 1.26 -17.84 -6.49
CA ASP A 1071 0.97 -19.21 -6.07
C ASP A 1071 2.15 -19.82 -5.30
N VAL A 1072 1.88 -20.44 -4.16
CA VAL A 1072 2.86 -21.17 -3.35
C VAL A 1072 2.25 -22.46 -2.78
N SER A 1073 2.98 -23.56 -2.92
CA SER A 1073 2.54 -24.86 -2.41
C SER A 1073 3.01 -25.05 -0.97
N PHE A 1074 2.13 -24.79 0.00
CA PHE A 1074 2.37 -25.03 1.42
C PHE A 1074 1.23 -25.81 2.11
N GLY A 1075 0.58 -26.68 1.33
CA GLY A 1075 -0.59 -27.46 1.71
C GLY A 1075 -1.84 -27.04 0.94
N ASN A 1076 -2.91 -27.82 1.12
CA ASN A 1076 -4.24 -27.53 0.58
C ASN A 1076 -5.19 -27.18 1.74
N ALA A 1077 -6.08 -26.22 1.51
CA ALA A 1077 -7.08 -25.71 2.45
C ALA A 1077 -6.45 -25.33 3.82
N VAL A 1078 -5.39 -24.53 3.79
CA VAL A 1078 -4.63 -24.16 5.01
C VAL A 1078 -5.43 -23.20 5.88
N ASN A 1079 -5.97 -23.69 7.01
CA ASN A 1079 -6.90 -22.97 7.88
C ASN A 1079 -6.27 -21.90 8.78
N LYS A 1080 -5.03 -22.12 9.23
CA LYS A 1080 -4.32 -21.20 10.11
C LYS A 1080 -2.83 -21.23 9.79
N ILE A 1081 -2.22 -20.06 9.86
CA ILE A 1081 -0.78 -19.86 9.75
C ILE A 1081 -0.36 -19.18 11.05
N ARG A 1082 0.70 -19.66 11.68
CA ARG A 1082 1.34 -19.06 12.86
C ARG A 1082 2.76 -18.66 12.46
N LEU A 1083 3.16 -17.44 12.82
CA LEU A 1083 4.52 -16.96 12.67
C LEU A 1083 5.09 -16.74 14.08
N LEU A 1084 6.32 -17.21 14.31
CA LEU A 1084 7.07 -17.03 15.55
C LEU A 1084 8.38 -16.31 15.20
N GLU A 1085 8.66 -15.17 15.83
CA GLU A 1085 9.99 -14.57 15.75
C GLU A 1085 10.90 -15.11 16.86
N SER A 1086 12.18 -15.29 16.55
CA SER A 1086 13.23 -15.65 17.50
C SER A 1086 14.52 -14.87 17.24
N GLU A 1087 15.56 -15.11 18.04
CA GLU A 1087 16.92 -14.64 17.74
C GLU A 1087 17.45 -15.24 16.42
N SER A 1088 16.97 -16.43 16.02
CA SER A 1088 17.52 -17.16 14.87
C SER A 1088 16.89 -16.74 13.53
N GLY A 1089 15.66 -16.24 13.56
CA GLY A 1089 14.82 -16.12 12.36
C GLY A 1089 13.36 -15.89 12.68
N ILE A 1090 12.53 -16.19 11.70
CA ILE A 1090 11.10 -16.36 11.84
C ILE A 1090 10.75 -17.79 11.42
N THR A 1091 10.10 -18.53 12.31
CA THR A 1091 9.60 -19.88 12.04
C THR A 1091 8.10 -19.82 11.78
N GLY A 1092 7.68 -20.20 10.57
CA GLY A 1092 6.28 -20.27 10.17
C GLY A 1092 5.73 -21.69 10.27
N PHE A 1093 4.49 -21.84 10.74
CA PHE A 1093 3.75 -23.10 10.79
C PHE A 1093 2.38 -22.92 10.16
N ALA A 1094 2.06 -23.74 9.16
CA ALA A 1094 0.80 -23.70 8.42
C ALA A 1094 0.08 -25.04 8.57
N ILE A 1095 -1.22 -25.03 8.87
CA ILE A 1095 -2.04 -26.24 9.02
C ILE A 1095 -3.25 -26.22 8.08
N GLY A 1096 -3.42 -27.28 7.30
CA GLY A 1096 -4.57 -27.54 6.42
C GLY A 1096 -4.89 -29.03 6.40
N THR A 1097 -4.95 -29.65 5.22
CA THR A 1097 -4.99 -31.13 5.13
C THR A 1097 -3.73 -31.80 5.69
N GLY A 1098 -2.61 -31.08 5.77
CA GLY A 1098 -1.39 -31.46 6.49
C GLY A 1098 -0.71 -30.22 7.09
N VAL A 1099 0.34 -30.42 7.90
CA VAL A 1099 1.13 -29.33 8.50
C VAL A 1099 2.42 -29.10 7.71
N HIS A 1100 2.76 -27.83 7.49
CA HIS A 1100 3.99 -27.39 6.84
C HIS A 1100 4.73 -26.38 7.72
N ARG A 1101 6.07 -26.34 7.60
CA ARG A 1101 6.96 -25.44 8.32
C ARG A 1101 7.86 -24.68 7.38
N LEU A 1102 7.88 -23.36 7.54
CA LEU A 1102 8.84 -22.44 6.93
C LEU A 1102 9.89 -22.05 7.99
N ARG A 1103 11.15 -21.84 7.58
CA ARG A 1103 12.20 -21.25 8.43
C ARG A 1103 12.93 -20.17 7.64
N MET A 1104 12.74 -18.93 8.07
CA MET A 1104 13.35 -17.74 7.49
C MET A 1104 14.43 -17.22 8.45
N PRO A 1105 15.72 -17.60 8.28
CA PRO A 1105 16.78 -17.14 9.18
C PRO A 1105 16.91 -15.62 9.13
N LYS A 1106 17.32 -14.97 10.23
CA LYS A 1106 17.62 -13.54 10.21
C LYS A 1106 18.77 -13.25 9.21
N PRO A 1107 18.69 -12.16 8.43
CA PRO A 1107 19.79 -11.77 7.54
C PRO A 1107 21.11 -11.68 8.32
N ARG A 1108 22.21 -12.14 7.71
CA ARG A 1108 23.54 -11.95 8.30
C ARG A 1108 23.97 -10.49 8.11
N SER A 1109 24.13 -9.80 9.23
CA SER A 1109 24.76 -8.47 9.35
C SER A 1109 26.21 -8.46 8.87
#